data_AF-A0A940ZUH4-F1
#
_entry.id   AF-A0A940ZUH4-F1
#
_cell.length_a   1.000
_cell.length_b   1.000
_cell.length_c   1.000
_cell.angle_alpha   90.00
_cell.angle_beta   90.00
_cell.angle_gamma   90.00
#
_symmetry.space_group_name_H-M   'P 1'
#
loop_
_entity.id
_entity.type
_entity.pdbx_description
1 polymer ?
#
loop_
_entity_poly.entity_id
_entity_poly.type
_entity_poly.pdbx_seq_one_letter_code
_entity_poly.pdbx_strand_id
1 'polypeptide(L)'
;MSRKRLFNDGWEFTKQVLGTRLEETSRNEIAWVKVDLPHDWLIYNVKDLYETGEGWYRKSFTLEEIQEERISLCFEGVYMNSTVYVNNQTVGEWKYGYSSFEFDITEYIIVGKNEIKVRVIHEDPNSRWYSGAGIYRNVWLKTTSLLHLVADGIYITTKNSHQQWQMLIQSEMISRSEQSLVVVVLRHTVLNGENEEIAVSEQELLVGRSITYNKQELTLEQIREWDILDPYRYRLKTELIVEGKAVDEEQQFFGFRSFIADNHTGFYLNGRQVKLHGACEHHDLGALGSAVNRTALKRQLTKLKEMGINAIRTSHNMPAVELMELADEMGILIVSEAFDMWERSKTEYDYSRFFPEWHEKDVASWVRRDRNHPSLIMWSIGNEIYDTHADHRGLEVTRELVRLVRLHDPLQNGLDTIGSNYMAWENAQKCAEEVSVAGYNYGEWLYEEHHKAHPNWVIYGSETASTIQSRGIYHFPLKKVVVTHEDEQCSSLDNCTTNWGAKCVQKNIIDDRDAKYCLGQFIWTGFDYIGEPTPYATKNSYFGHIDTAGFRKDSAYLYEAEWTDYKVNPMIHLLPYWDFNEGQLIDIKIYSNASRTELFFNDESLGAVNIDHVTGKKLSGEWRIPYKPGILKAVAYDEKGEIIATDTQCSFSDADRLILKPDKTELEADGLDLIFVEISTVDAQGNPVANANNRVQVKVTGAGRLVGLDNGDSTDYDQYKGTSRKLFSGKLLAIIAAKLEPGEIYLEVTSIGITKAELTLRAKEGKHLPGVSAWMENITSEVNTEIPIRKIELTNHGGSALTREHPSAKVTAKLLPENTTYHDITWKVVTSGGIKTNIVELRAYGMEAEVTAVGDGEFRLRCTANNGKRSSEIVSEFEFVITGMGAVTVNPYEFVYAGLYNASNLELSSGLQSGISTNESVENQVGFRDLDFGEFGSDEVTIPIFFNDEAPLPIELWEGMPGDPEAKLLLQTTYQAKPNWGYYIPNTFKLPRRLKGITTFCIVLKRRLDLKGFEFRKL
;
A
#
# COMPACT_ATOMS: atom_id res chain seq x y z
N MET A 1 29.64 -30.72 -8.03
CA MET A 1 28.30 -30.38 -7.49
C MET A 1 28.16 -28.88 -7.48
N SER A 2 27.03 -28.35 -7.92
CA SER A 2 26.79 -26.91 -7.83
C SER A 2 26.85 -26.37 -6.42
N ARG A 3 27.38 -25.15 -6.30
CA ARG A 3 27.48 -24.39 -5.06
C ARG A 3 26.84 -23.03 -5.30
N LYS A 4 25.80 -22.69 -4.55
CA LYS A 4 25.19 -21.36 -4.53
C LYS A 4 25.49 -20.73 -3.17
N ARG A 5 26.28 -19.66 -3.15
CA ARG A 5 26.69 -18.97 -1.92
C ARG A 5 26.10 -17.57 -1.90
N LEU A 6 25.49 -17.18 -0.79
CA LEU A 6 25.04 -15.81 -0.58
C LEU A 6 26.25 -14.87 -0.64
N PHE A 7 26.10 -13.75 -1.32
CA PHE A 7 27.22 -12.88 -1.67
C PHE A 7 26.95 -11.42 -1.29
N ASN A 8 26.22 -11.23 -0.18
CA ASN A 8 25.76 -9.94 0.31
C ASN A 8 26.75 -9.22 1.24
N ASP A 9 27.74 -9.93 1.79
CA ASP A 9 28.78 -9.36 2.65
C ASP A 9 29.76 -8.50 1.84
N GLY A 10 30.62 -7.70 2.48
CA GLY A 10 31.83 -7.21 1.80
C GLY A 10 31.63 -6.11 0.75
N TRP A 11 30.43 -5.55 0.61
CA TRP A 11 30.12 -4.52 -0.38
C TRP A 11 30.39 -3.11 0.14
N GLU A 12 30.80 -2.24 -0.77
CA GLU A 12 30.90 -0.81 -0.53
C GLU A 12 30.08 -0.06 -1.56
N PHE A 13 29.54 1.09 -1.15
CA PHE A 13 28.64 1.93 -1.93
C PHE A 13 29.17 3.36 -2.01
N THR A 14 28.91 4.00 -3.15
CA THR A 14 29.08 5.44 -3.32
C THR A 14 28.01 5.99 -4.26
N LYS A 15 27.40 7.11 -3.88
CA LYS A 15 26.45 7.85 -4.72
C LYS A 15 27.22 8.84 -5.58
N GLN A 16 26.92 8.88 -6.88
CA GLN A 16 27.57 9.75 -7.85
C GLN A 16 26.52 10.49 -8.69
N VAL A 17 26.97 11.54 -9.39
CA VAL A 17 26.12 12.26 -10.36
C VAL A 17 25.88 11.41 -11.59
N LEU A 18 24.73 11.60 -12.24
CA LEU A 18 24.40 10.89 -13.48
C LEU A 18 25.49 11.05 -14.53
N GLY A 19 25.83 9.93 -15.18
CA GLY A 19 26.81 9.89 -16.27
C GLY A 19 28.26 9.73 -15.82
N THR A 20 28.52 9.44 -14.53
CA THR A 20 29.89 9.16 -14.07
C THR A 20 30.41 7.91 -14.78
N ARG A 21 31.66 7.98 -15.27
CA ARG A 21 32.27 6.87 -16.03
C ARG A 21 32.95 5.88 -15.09
N LEU A 22 33.09 4.64 -15.55
CA LEU A 22 33.75 3.56 -14.79
C LEU A 22 35.15 3.97 -14.30
N GLU A 23 35.96 4.66 -15.11
CA GLU A 23 37.31 5.04 -14.73
C GLU A 23 37.33 6.07 -13.59
N GLU A 24 36.30 6.91 -13.52
CA GLU A 24 36.17 7.97 -12.53
C GLU A 24 35.90 7.40 -11.14
N THR A 25 35.23 6.24 -11.05
CA THR A 25 34.96 5.51 -9.79
C THR A 25 36.22 5.08 -9.03
N SER A 26 37.38 5.12 -9.70
CA SER A 26 38.67 4.72 -9.15
C SER A 26 39.52 5.91 -8.68
N ARG A 27 39.01 7.15 -8.77
CA ARG A 27 39.69 8.35 -8.25
C ARG A 27 39.74 8.32 -6.72
N ASN A 28 40.89 8.69 -6.15
CA ASN A 28 41.12 8.69 -4.69
C ASN A 28 40.16 9.59 -3.89
N GLU A 29 39.48 10.53 -4.54
CA GLU A 29 38.55 11.48 -3.92
C GLU A 29 37.16 10.87 -3.66
N ILE A 30 36.84 9.73 -4.27
CA ILE A 30 35.56 9.05 -4.07
C ILE A 30 35.56 8.28 -2.76
N ALA A 31 34.70 8.71 -1.84
CA ALA A 31 34.45 8.01 -0.60
C ALA A 31 33.51 6.82 -0.85
N TRP A 32 33.98 5.63 -0.46
CA TRP A 32 33.21 4.39 -0.47
C TRP A 32 32.82 4.04 0.96
N VAL A 33 31.55 3.73 1.17
CA VAL A 33 30.99 3.40 2.49
C VAL A 33 30.58 1.93 2.49
N LYS A 34 30.92 1.21 3.55
CA LYS A 34 30.49 -0.18 3.74
C LYS A 34 28.98 -0.26 3.89
N VAL A 35 28.35 -1.21 3.20
CA VAL A 35 26.90 -1.45 3.25
C VAL A 35 26.60 -2.93 3.40
N ASP A 36 25.48 -3.26 4.05
CA ASP A 36 24.94 -4.61 4.02
C ASP A 36 24.00 -4.72 2.81
N LEU A 37 24.12 -5.78 2.01
CA LEU A 37 23.07 -6.11 1.06
C LEU A 37 22.02 -7.03 1.71
N PRO A 38 20.73 -6.89 1.36
CA PRO A 38 20.20 -5.94 0.38
C PRO A 38 20.19 -4.48 0.86
N HIS A 39 20.34 -3.53 -0.08
CA HIS A 39 20.53 -2.10 0.20
C HIS A 39 19.69 -1.20 -0.71
N ASP A 40 18.97 -0.29 -0.07
CA ASP A 40 18.22 0.82 -0.67
C ASP A 40 18.83 2.14 -0.20
N TRP A 41 19.40 2.94 -1.10
CA TRP A 41 20.08 4.18 -0.69
C TRP A 41 19.12 5.36 -0.48
N LEU A 42 17.91 5.33 -1.04
CA LEU A 42 16.98 6.46 -1.00
C LEU A 42 16.29 6.57 0.38
N ILE A 43 16.08 5.45 1.07
CA ILE A 43 15.36 5.40 2.35
C ILE A 43 16.02 6.21 3.48
N TYR A 44 17.30 6.55 3.32
CA TYR A 44 18.07 7.33 4.29
C TYR A 44 17.74 8.83 4.27
N ASN A 45 17.01 9.32 3.27
CA ASN A 45 16.61 10.72 3.18
C ASN A 45 15.11 10.88 2.87
N VAL A 46 14.29 10.89 3.92
CA VAL A 46 12.83 11.05 3.84
C VAL A 46 12.38 12.34 3.15
N LYS A 47 13.24 13.36 3.09
CA LYS A 47 12.93 14.64 2.41
C LYS A 47 13.15 14.59 0.90
N ASP A 48 13.80 13.54 0.38
CA ASP A 48 14.14 13.39 -1.04
C ASP A 48 14.18 11.89 -1.42
N LEU A 49 13.05 11.19 -1.22
CA LEU A 49 12.90 9.76 -1.46
C LEU A 49 12.93 9.37 -2.95
N TYR A 50 13.02 10.34 -3.85
CA TYR A 50 13.02 10.16 -5.30
C TYR A 50 14.23 10.86 -5.96
N GLU A 51 15.31 11.05 -5.20
CA GLU A 51 16.50 11.73 -5.69
C GLU A 51 17.02 11.08 -6.99
N THR A 52 17.24 11.92 -8.01
CA THR A 52 17.88 11.49 -9.26
C THR A 52 19.39 11.36 -9.06
N GLY A 53 19.96 10.21 -9.43
CA GLY A 53 21.39 9.96 -9.31
C GLY A 53 21.79 8.55 -9.75
N GLU A 54 23.07 8.23 -9.59
CA GLU A 54 23.57 6.87 -9.83
C GLU A 54 24.32 6.33 -8.62
N GLY A 55 24.00 5.09 -8.26
CA GLY A 55 24.66 4.33 -7.22
C GLY A 55 25.72 3.41 -7.81
N TRP A 56 26.91 3.43 -7.22
CA TRP A 56 27.97 2.48 -7.54
C TRP A 56 28.23 1.58 -6.35
N TYR A 57 28.21 0.27 -6.61
CA TYR A 57 28.56 -0.76 -5.66
C TYR A 57 29.87 -1.41 -6.09
N ARG A 58 30.72 -1.77 -5.13
CA ARG A 58 31.91 -2.59 -5.40
C ARG A 58 32.12 -3.67 -4.35
N LYS A 59 32.67 -4.80 -4.77
CA LYS A 59 33.12 -5.88 -3.89
C LYS A 59 34.39 -6.49 -4.44
N SER A 60 35.38 -6.67 -3.56
CA SER A 60 36.58 -7.46 -3.86
C SER A 60 36.42 -8.87 -3.29
N PHE A 61 36.87 -9.87 -4.05
CA PHE A 61 36.99 -11.24 -3.56
C PHE A 61 38.23 -11.91 -4.14
N THR A 62 38.71 -12.98 -3.49
CA THR A 62 39.89 -13.72 -3.94
C THR A 62 39.49 -15.12 -4.37
N LEU A 63 40.00 -15.54 -5.51
CA LEU A 63 39.87 -16.89 -6.04
C LEU A 63 41.23 -17.59 -5.95
N GLU A 64 41.28 -18.75 -5.27
CA GLU A 64 42.53 -19.48 -5.05
C GLU A 64 42.98 -20.26 -6.29
N GLU A 65 42.04 -20.85 -7.03
CA GLU A 65 42.27 -21.59 -8.25
C GLU A 65 41.05 -21.50 -9.18
N ILE A 66 41.28 -21.65 -10.50
CA ILE A 66 40.20 -21.83 -11.48
C ILE A 66 40.07 -23.33 -11.73
N GLN A 67 38.95 -23.90 -11.30
CA GLN A 67 38.58 -25.29 -11.59
C GLN A 67 37.86 -25.37 -12.95
N GLU A 68 37.68 -26.57 -13.51
CA GLU A 68 36.81 -26.79 -14.68
C GLU A 68 35.33 -26.65 -14.29
N GLU A 69 34.94 -25.42 -13.97
CA GLU A 69 33.63 -25.02 -13.47
C GLU A 69 33.20 -23.71 -14.15
N ARG A 70 31.91 -23.39 -14.11
CA ARG A 70 31.37 -22.08 -14.50
C ARG A 70 31.01 -21.30 -13.25
N ILE A 71 31.32 -20.00 -13.24
CA ILE A 71 31.02 -19.09 -12.13
C ILE A 71 30.10 -17.99 -12.64
N SER A 72 28.95 -17.82 -12.01
CA SER A 72 27.95 -16.81 -12.34
C SER A 72 27.63 -15.91 -11.14
N LEU A 73 27.26 -14.66 -11.42
CA LEU A 73 26.59 -13.76 -10.48
C LEU A 73 25.08 -13.80 -10.74
N CYS A 74 24.30 -14.10 -9.72
CA CYS A 74 22.84 -14.07 -9.77
C CYS A 74 22.34 -12.90 -8.92
N PHE A 75 21.62 -11.97 -9.54
CA PHE A 75 20.95 -10.87 -8.84
C PHE A 75 19.45 -11.14 -8.81
N GLU A 76 18.84 -11.07 -7.62
CA GLU A 76 17.39 -11.28 -7.49
C GLU A 76 16.57 -10.03 -7.86
N GLY A 77 17.20 -8.86 -7.83
CA GLY A 77 16.62 -7.57 -8.22
C GLY A 77 17.57 -6.40 -7.95
N VAL A 78 17.67 -5.49 -8.91
CA VAL A 78 18.47 -4.25 -8.83
C VAL A 78 17.65 -3.13 -9.44
N TYR A 79 17.24 -2.14 -8.64
CA TYR A 79 16.41 -1.03 -9.11
C TYR A 79 17.27 0.22 -9.36
N MET A 80 17.42 0.70 -10.60
CA MET A 80 17.17 0.00 -11.88
C MET A 80 18.25 0.35 -12.91
N ASN A 81 18.07 -0.09 -14.17
CA ASN A 81 18.97 0.21 -15.28
C ASN A 81 20.45 -0.03 -14.93
N SER A 82 20.76 -1.28 -14.63
CA SER A 82 22.04 -1.69 -14.06
C SER A 82 23.06 -2.14 -15.10
N THR A 83 24.34 -1.96 -14.78
CA THR A 83 25.47 -2.49 -15.55
C THR A 83 26.46 -3.16 -14.60
N VAL A 84 26.87 -4.39 -14.93
CA VAL A 84 27.79 -5.19 -14.13
C VAL A 84 29.17 -5.22 -14.79
N TYR A 85 30.20 -4.99 -13.98
CA TYR A 85 31.60 -5.05 -14.38
C TYR A 85 32.36 -6.03 -13.51
N VAL A 86 33.28 -6.79 -14.11
CA VAL A 86 34.25 -7.63 -13.42
C VAL A 86 35.64 -7.27 -13.92
N ASN A 87 36.55 -6.94 -13.01
CA ASN A 87 37.92 -6.52 -13.34
C ASN A 87 37.96 -5.42 -14.42
N ASN A 88 37.08 -4.42 -14.29
CA ASN A 88 36.88 -3.30 -15.21
C ASN A 88 36.43 -3.68 -16.64
N GLN A 89 35.95 -4.90 -16.86
CA GLN A 89 35.32 -5.32 -18.10
C GLN A 89 33.80 -5.41 -17.92
N THR A 90 33.04 -4.89 -18.89
CA THR A 90 31.58 -5.01 -18.88
C THR A 90 31.17 -6.45 -19.11
N VAL A 91 30.40 -7.00 -18.17
CA VAL A 91 29.81 -8.34 -18.27
C VAL A 91 28.45 -8.26 -18.97
N GLY A 92 27.62 -7.31 -18.57
CA GLY A 92 26.28 -7.15 -19.14
C GLY A 92 25.48 -6.02 -18.50
N GLU A 93 24.30 -5.78 -19.08
CA GLU A 93 23.33 -4.80 -18.62
C GLU A 93 22.00 -5.49 -18.31
N TRP A 94 21.25 -4.96 -17.34
CA TRP A 94 19.91 -5.41 -17.03
C TRP A 94 19.01 -4.22 -16.68
N LYS A 95 17.92 -4.03 -17.43
CA LYS A 95 17.14 -2.78 -17.41
C LYS A 95 16.02 -2.77 -16.38
N TYR A 96 15.23 -3.83 -16.33
CA TYR A 96 14.08 -3.89 -15.43
C TYR A 96 14.50 -4.05 -13.98
N GLY A 97 13.80 -3.37 -13.08
CA GLY A 97 14.18 -3.29 -11.66
C GLY A 97 13.76 -4.50 -10.81
N TYR A 98 12.86 -5.35 -11.31
CA TYR A 98 12.18 -6.35 -10.48
C TYR A 98 12.39 -7.80 -10.91
N SER A 99 12.88 -8.05 -12.13
CA SER A 99 13.26 -9.37 -12.59
C SER A 99 14.63 -9.80 -12.05
N SER A 100 14.80 -11.10 -11.88
CA SER A 100 16.08 -11.70 -11.53
C SER A 100 16.94 -11.92 -12.79
N PHE A 101 18.26 -11.88 -12.66
CA PHE A 101 19.17 -12.12 -13.78
C PHE A 101 20.46 -12.81 -13.36
N GLU A 102 21.02 -13.59 -14.28
CA GLU A 102 22.27 -14.32 -14.10
C GLU A 102 23.27 -13.92 -15.19
N PHE A 103 24.49 -13.58 -14.79
CA PHE A 103 25.62 -13.39 -15.69
C PHE A 103 26.74 -14.36 -15.39
N ASP A 104 27.15 -15.12 -16.40
CA ASP A 104 28.34 -15.95 -16.35
C ASP A 104 29.60 -15.06 -16.41
N ILE A 105 30.39 -15.09 -15.35
CA ILE A 105 31.59 -14.26 -15.19
C ILE A 105 32.89 -15.05 -15.39
N THR A 106 32.82 -16.31 -15.82
CA THR A 106 33.96 -17.23 -15.88
C THR A 106 35.13 -16.67 -16.69
N GLU A 107 34.86 -16.00 -17.81
CA GLU A 107 35.91 -15.44 -18.69
C GLU A 107 36.49 -14.11 -18.19
N TYR A 108 35.88 -13.51 -17.16
CA TYR A 108 36.25 -12.17 -16.66
C TYR A 108 37.05 -12.22 -15.35
N ILE A 109 36.99 -13.36 -14.64
CA ILE A 109 37.69 -13.60 -13.38
C ILE A 109 39.11 -14.13 -13.60
N ILE A 110 39.98 -13.86 -12.63
CA ILE A 110 41.37 -14.32 -12.61
C ILE A 110 41.68 -15.06 -11.31
N VAL A 111 42.71 -15.90 -11.32
CA VAL A 111 43.31 -16.42 -10.08
C VAL A 111 43.89 -15.25 -9.29
N GLY A 112 43.57 -15.15 -8.01
CA GLY A 112 43.94 -14.03 -7.15
C GLY A 112 42.78 -13.06 -6.91
N LYS A 113 43.08 -11.77 -6.82
CA LYS A 113 42.11 -10.73 -6.44
C LYS A 113 41.26 -10.33 -7.65
N ASN A 114 39.94 -10.38 -7.47
CA ASN A 114 38.94 -9.92 -8.40
C ASN A 114 38.13 -8.77 -7.81
N GLU A 115 37.64 -7.88 -8.66
CA GLU A 115 36.74 -6.78 -8.27
C GLU A 115 35.48 -6.81 -9.13
N ILE A 116 34.32 -6.76 -8.47
CA ILE A 116 33.02 -6.56 -9.09
C ILE A 116 32.61 -5.11 -8.85
N LYS A 117 32.08 -4.46 -9.88
CA LYS A 117 31.37 -3.18 -9.75
C LYS A 117 29.98 -3.28 -10.37
N VAL A 118 29.00 -2.66 -9.74
CA VAL A 118 27.63 -2.55 -10.25
C VAL A 118 27.27 -1.08 -10.28
N ARG A 119 26.92 -0.58 -11.47
CA ARG A 119 26.35 0.74 -11.66
C ARG A 119 24.84 0.61 -11.69
N VAL A 120 24.14 1.49 -10.98
CA VAL A 120 22.68 1.53 -10.87
C VAL A 120 22.21 2.96 -11.12
N ILE A 121 21.26 3.17 -12.03
CA ILE A 121 20.77 4.49 -12.41
C ILE A 121 19.33 4.67 -11.92
N HIS A 122 19.10 5.75 -11.17
CA HIS A 122 17.77 6.17 -10.72
C HIS A 122 17.48 7.58 -11.26
N GLU A 123 16.46 7.69 -12.12
CA GLU A 123 16.02 8.96 -12.72
C GLU A 123 14.55 9.19 -12.37
N ASP A 124 14.20 10.33 -11.77
CA ASP A 124 12.82 10.64 -11.40
C ASP A 124 12.16 11.55 -12.46
N PRO A 125 10.88 11.32 -12.82
CA PRO A 125 9.99 10.25 -12.36
C PRO A 125 10.10 8.93 -13.14
N ASN A 126 10.44 7.82 -12.45
CA ASN A 126 10.47 6.46 -13.02
C ASN A 126 9.42 5.48 -12.47
N SER A 127 8.64 5.89 -11.46
CA SER A 127 7.65 5.04 -10.80
C SER A 127 6.49 5.87 -10.24
N ARG A 128 5.31 5.26 -10.10
CA ARG A 128 4.15 5.87 -9.43
C ARG A 128 4.19 5.71 -7.91
N TRP A 129 4.90 4.69 -7.43
CA TRP A 129 5.11 4.37 -6.01
C TRP A 129 6.59 4.48 -5.66
N TYR A 130 6.95 4.29 -4.39
CA TYR A 130 8.35 4.24 -3.99
C TYR A 130 9.02 2.95 -4.46
N SER A 131 9.94 3.07 -5.41
CA SER A 131 10.76 1.97 -5.89
C SER A 131 11.91 1.62 -4.94
N GLY A 132 12.44 2.63 -4.26
CA GLY A 132 13.80 2.61 -3.70
C GLY A 132 14.85 2.52 -4.82
N ALA A 133 16.13 2.49 -4.45
CA ALA A 133 17.19 2.37 -5.45
C ALA A 133 18.42 1.64 -4.90
N GLY A 134 18.95 0.70 -5.70
CA GLY A 134 20.09 -0.13 -5.31
C GLY A 134 19.94 -1.61 -5.58
N ILE A 135 20.83 -2.38 -4.96
CA ILE A 135 20.78 -3.83 -4.95
C ILE A 135 19.89 -4.25 -3.77
N TYR A 136 18.59 -4.11 -3.96
CA TYR A 136 17.58 -4.23 -2.90
C TYR A 136 17.08 -5.66 -2.67
N ARG A 137 17.55 -6.64 -3.48
CA ARG A 137 17.40 -8.09 -3.23
C ARG A 137 18.76 -8.79 -3.21
N ASN A 138 18.80 -10.08 -2.87
CA ASN A 138 20.06 -10.78 -2.67
C ASN A 138 20.89 -10.93 -3.94
N VAL A 139 22.20 -11.08 -3.71
CA VAL A 139 23.18 -11.47 -4.72
C VAL A 139 23.76 -12.82 -4.34
N TRP A 140 23.91 -13.70 -5.33
CA TRP A 140 24.51 -15.02 -5.15
C TRP A 140 25.69 -15.22 -6.09
N LEU A 141 26.73 -15.88 -5.58
CA LEU A 141 27.80 -16.44 -6.40
C LEU A 141 27.48 -17.92 -6.63
N LYS A 142 27.22 -18.28 -7.88
CA LYS A 142 26.87 -19.64 -8.28
C LYS A 142 28.05 -20.28 -9.00
N THR A 143 28.46 -21.46 -8.56
CA THR A 143 29.47 -22.28 -9.21
C THR A 143 28.81 -23.56 -9.69
N THR A 144 29.02 -23.94 -10.95
CA THR A 144 28.43 -25.14 -11.57
C THR A 144 29.53 -25.96 -12.25
N SER A 145 29.34 -27.28 -12.36
CA SER A 145 30.22 -28.10 -13.20
C SER A 145 30.02 -27.74 -14.68
N LEU A 146 30.98 -28.08 -15.55
CA LEU A 146 30.78 -27.95 -17.01
C LEU A 146 29.52 -28.68 -17.50
N LEU A 147 29.13 -29.79 -16.84
CA LEU A 147 27.85 -30.47 -17.02
C LEU A 147 26.91 -30.06 -15.88
N HIS A 148 25.86 -29.30 -16.19
CA HIS A 148 24.95 -28.77 -15.17
C HIS A 148 23.50 -28.66 -15.66
N LEU A 149 22.59 -28.52 -14.70
CA LEU A 149 21.20 -28.14 -14.89
C LEU A 149 21.13 -26.65 -15.25
N VAL A 150 20.33 -26.32 -16.26
CA VAL A 150 20.13 -24.93 -16.68
C VAL A 150 19.37 -24.19 -15.58
N ALA A 151 19.73 -22.92 -15.32
CA ALA A 151 19.02 -22.08 -14.36
C ALA A 151 17.51 -22.04 -14.67
N ASP A 152 16.70 -22.23 -13.63
CA ASP A 152 15.23 -22.32 -13.71
C ASP A 152 14.73 -23.36 -14.75
N GLY A 153 15.56 -24.37 -15.03
CA GLY A 153 15.37 -25.40 -16.04
C GLY A 153 14.54 -26.59 -15.59
N ILE A 154 14.18 -26.66 -14.31
CA ILE A 154 13.29 -27.67 -13.74
C ILE A 154 11.86 -27.12 -13.77
N TYR A 155 10.92 -27.91 -14.27
CA TYR A 155 9.49 -27.57 -14.29
C TYR A 155 8.66 -28.74 -13.77
N ILE A 156 7.86 -28.47 -12.74
CA ILE A 156 7.10 -29.46 -12.00
C ILE A 156 5.61 -29.15 -12.16
N THR A 157 4.84 -30.09 -12.69
CA THR A 157 3.37 -29.98 -12.75
C THR A 157 2.74 -31.20 -12.09
N THR A 158 1.67 -30.97 -11.32
CA THR A 158 0.92 -32.04 -10.66
C THR A 158 -0.54 -32.00 -11.09
N LYS A 159 -1.14 -33.18 -11.33
CA LYS A 159 -2.56 -33.32 -11.66
C LYS A 159 -3.16 -34.46 -10.84
N ASN A 160 -4.34 -34.22 -10.28
CA ASN A 160 -5.11 -35.22 -9.55
C ASN A 160 -6.10 -35.91 -10.51
N SER A 161 -6.10 -37.24 -10.51
CA SER A 161 -7.09 -38.08 -11.18
C SER A 161 -7.51 -39.20 -10.24
N HIS A 162 -8.75 -39.16 -9.73
CA HIS A 162 -9.33 -40.22 -8.89
C HIS A 162 -8.45 -40.69 -7.71
N GLN A 163 -7.88 -39.75 -6.93
CA GLN A 163 -6.98 -40.00 -5.79
C GLN A 163 -5.57 -40.52 -6.16
N GLN A 164 -5.22 -40.56 -7.44
CA GLN A 164 -3.86 -40.74 -7.92
C GLN A 164 -3.32 -39.41 -8.44
N TRP A 165 -2.10 -39.06 -8.03
CA TRP A 165 -1.42 -37.86 -8.48
C TRP A 165 -0.41 -38.20 -9.56
N GLN A 166 -0.58 -37.57 -10.73
CA GLN A 166 0.41 -37.58 -11.79
C GLN A 166 1.32 -36.37 -11.61
N MET A 167 2.61 -36.63 -11.44
CA MET A 167 3.66 -35.61 -11.36
C MET A 167 4.51 -35.68 -12.62
N LEU A 168 4.56 -34.58 -13.34
CA LEU A 168 5.37 -34.41 -14.54
C LEU A 168 6.56 -33.50 -14.21
N ILE A 169 7.76 -33.99 -14.49
CA ILE A 169 9.01 -33.25 -14.29
C ILE A 169 9.67 -33.07 -15.65
N GLN A 170 9.92 -31.81 -16.03
CA GLN A 170 10.75 -31.47 -17.18
C GLN A 170 12.06 -30.85 -16.71
N SER A 171 13.17 -31.26 -17.31
CA SER A 171 14.51 -30.83 -16.91
C SER A 171 15.33 -30.42 -18.13
N GLU A 172 16.00 -29.28 -18.00
CA GLU A 172 16.95 -28.75 -18.98
C GLU A 172 18.38 -28.88 -18.46
N MET A 173 19.27 -29.43 -19.27
CA MET A 173 20.68 -29.63 -18.90
C MET A 173 21.61 -29.40 -20.08
N ILE A 174 22.86 -29.04 -19.77
CA ILE A 174 23.86 -28.68 -20.78
C ILE A 174 25.26 -29.13 -20.35
N SER A 175 26.07 -29.54 -21.32
CA SER A 175 27.51 -29.77 -21.13
C SER A 175 28.34 -28.74 -21.88
N ARG A 176 29.24 -28.07 -21.15
CA ARG A 176 30.24 -27.13 -21.68
C ARG A 176 31.62 -27.79 -21.90
N SER A 177 31.72 -29.12 -21.75
CA SER A 177 32.96 -29.85 -21.98
C SER A 177 33.44 -29.81 -23.44
N GLU A 178 34.71 -30.18 -23.66
CA GLU A 178 35.25 -30.41 -25.01
C GLU A 178 34.67 -31.69 -25.67
N GLN A 179 34.24 -32.66 -24.87
CA GLN A 179 33.54 -33.85 -25.36
C GLN A 179 32.19 -33.47 -26.00
N SER A 180 31.84 -34.14 -27.10
CA SER A 180 30.62 -33.84 -27.86
C SER A 180 29.33 -34.29 -27.15
N LEU A 181 29.38 -35.43 -26.46
CA LEU A 181 28.27 -36.01 -25.69
C LEU A 181 28.82 -36.73 -24.45
N VAL A 182 28.15 -36.54 -23.31
CA VAL A 182 28.45 -37.18 -22.02
C VAL A 182 27.27 -38.07 -21.64
N VAL A 183 27.54 -39.31 -21.20
CA VAL A 183 26.51 -40.22 -20.67
C VAL A 183 26.21 -39.81 -19.22
N VAL A 184 24.94 -39.55 -18.92
CA VAL A 184 24.49 -39.06 -17.61
C VAL A 184 23.26 -39.82 -17.18
N VAL A 185 23.17 -40.17 -15.90
CA VAL A 185 21.92 -40.58 -15.27
C VAL A 185 21.28 -39.36 -14.63
N LEU A 186 20.12 -38.94 -15.14
CA LEU A 186 19.27 -37.95 -14.50
C LEU A 186 18.37 -38.65 -13.49
N ARG A 187 18.51 -38.29 -12.22
CA ARG A 187 17.71 -38.81 -11.11
C ARG A 187 16.83 -37.70 -10.54
N HIS A 188 15.55 -38.00 -10.37
CA HIS A 188 14.60 -37.22 -9.60
C HIS A 188 14.20 -38.00 -8.35
N THR A 189 14.41 -37.40 -7.18
CA THR A 189 14.02 -37.97 -5.89
C THR A 189 13.01 -37.04 -5.23
N VAL A 190 11.80 -37.52 -4.99
CA VAL A 190 10.77 -36.79 -4.25
C VAL A 190 10.91 -37.10 -2.77
N LEU A 191 11.04 -36.04 -1.97
CA LEU A 191 11.21 -36.11 -0.53
C LEU A 191 10.00 -35.49 0.18
N ASN A 192 9.53 -36.13 1.25
CA ASN A 192 8.51 -35.58 2.14
C ASN A 192 9.07 -34.50 3.09
N GLY A 193 8.23 -33.92 3.95
CA GLY A 193 8.64 -32.89 4.92
C GLY A 193 9.65 -33.36 5.97
N GLU A 194 9.78 -34.68 6.16
CA GLU A 194 10.76 -35.31 7.07
C GLU A 194 12.08 -35.67 6.35
N ASN A 195 12.21 -35.33 5.06
CA ASN A 195 13.29 -35.70 4.16
C ASN A 195 13.37 -37.20 3.82
N GLU A 196 12.27 -37.93 3.96
CA GLU A 196 12.19 -39.32 3.52
C GLU A 196 11.86 -39.39 2.03
N GLU A 197 12.49 -40.34 1.34
CA GLU A 197 12.23 -40.65 -0.06
C GLU A 197 10.87 -41.33 -0.23
N ILE A 198 10.00 -40.72 -1.04
CA ILE A 198 8.68 -41.29 -1.35
C ILE A 198 8.55 -41.77 -2.79
N ALA A 199 9.39 -41.25 -3.70
CA ALA A 199 9.45 -41.69 -5.09
C ALA A 199 10.80 -41.34 -5.72
N VAL A 200 11.27 -42.20 -6.63
CA VAL A 200 12.46 -41.97 -7.44
C VAL A 200 12.17 -42.31 -8.90
N SER A 201 12.69 -41.49 -9.81
CA SER A 201 12.76 -41.78 -11.23
C SER A 201 14.19 -41.56 -11.71
N GLU A 202 14.68 -42.47 -12.54
CA GLU A 202 16.02 -42.42 -13.12
C GLU A 202 15.95 -42.69 -14.62
N GLN A 203 16.76 -41.95 -15.38
CA GLN A 203 16.93 -42.20 -16.80
C GLN A 203 18.36 -41.88 -17.25
N GLU A 204 18.94 -42.80 -18.01
CA GLU A 204 20.19 -42.54 -18.72
C GLU A 204 19.94 -41.75 -20.01
N LEU A 205 20.75 -40.72 -20.25
CA LEU A 205 20.67 -39.87 -21.43
C LEU A 205 22.04 -39.33 -21.85
N LEU A 206 22.10 -38.82 -23.08
CA LEU A 206 23.30 -38.19 -23.65
C LEU A 206 23.14 -36.66 -23.60
N VAL A 207 24.03 -35.98 -22.89
CA VAL A 207 24.04 -34.51 -22.78
C VAL A 207 25.18 -33.93 -23.60
N GLY A 208 24.86 -32.99 -24.47
CA GLY A 208 25.82 -32.30 -25.34
C GLY A 208 25.94 -30.81 -25.07
N ARG A 209 26.52 -30.11 -26.05
CA ARG A 209 26.70 -28.64 -26.03
C ARG A 209 25.43 -27.83 -26.23
N SER A 210 24.40 -28.44 -26.81
CA SER A 210 23.06 -27.86 -26.89
C SER A 210 22.24 -28.29 -25.68
N ILE A 211 21.27 -27.46 -25.28
CA ILE A 211 20.34 -27.80 -24.20
C ILE A 211 19.66 -29.12 -24.52
N THR A 212 19.81 -30.08 -23.62
CA THR A 212 19.14 -31.38 -23.65
C THR A 212 17.90 -31.30 -22.78
N TYR A 213 16.75 -31.63 -23.34
CA TYR A 213 15.46 -31.63 -22.66
C TYR A 213 15.10 -33.05 -22.27
N ASN A 214 14.67 -33.24 -21.02
CA ASN A 214 14.14 -34.50 -20.53
C ASN A 214 12.75 -34.31 -19.91
N LYS A 215 11.95 -35.37 -19.97
CA LYS A 215 10.62 -35.46 -19.37
C LYS A 215 10.49 -36.80 -18.65
N GLN A 216 10.18 -36.76 -17.35
CA GLN A 216 9.87 -37.93 -16.53
C GLN A 216 8.49 -37.77 -15.90
N GLU A 217 7.78 -38.88 -15.71
CA GLU A 217 6.45 -38.91 -15.12
C GLU A 217 6.43 -39.91 -13.96
N LEU A 218 5.90 -39.46 -12.82
CA LEU A 218 5.73 -40.24 -11.61
C LEU A 218 4.23 -40.30 -11.28
N THR A 219 3.76 -41.47 -10.85
CA THR A 219 2.42 -41.63 -10.26
C THR A 219 2.59 -41.88 -8.78
N LEU A 220 1.95 -41.05 -7.96
CA LEU A 220 2.02 -41.14 -6.50
C LEU A 220 0.62 -41.30 -5.91
N GLU A 221 0.53 -42.05 -4.82
CA GLU A 221 -0.69 -42.26 -4.03
C GLU A 221 -0.49 -41.69 -2.61
N GLN A 222 -1.59 -41.47 -1.88
CA GLN A 222 -1.55 -41.01 -0.48
C GLN A 222 -0.79 -39.68 -0.28
N ILE A 223 -1.01 -38.75 -1.20
CA ILE A 223 -0.43 -37.41 -1.14
C ILE A 223 -1.16 -36.54 -0.10
N ARG A 224 -0.40 -35.75 0.66
CA ARG A 224 -0.92 -34.63 1.45
C ARG A 224 -0.89 -33.37 0.60
N GLU A 225 -2.05 -32.83 0.31
CA GLU A 225 -2.20 -31.67 -0.58
C GLU A 225 -1.70 -30.40 0.09
N TRP A 226 -1.18 -29.47 -0.70
CA TRP A 226 -0.96 -28.09 -0.29
C TRP A 226 -2.30 -27.35 -0.32
N ASP A 227 -2.65 -26.69 0.77
CA ASP A 227 -3.85 -25.87 0.93
C ASP A 227 -3.54 -24.60 1.74
N ILE A 228 -4.38 -23.57 1.62
CA ILE A 228 -4.27 -22.34 2.44
C ILE A 228 -4.42 -22.60 3.95
N LEU A 229 -5.07 -23.71 4.33
CA LEU A 229 -5.24 -24.18 5.70
C LEU A 229 -4.16 -25.19 6.13
N ASP A 230 -3.56 -25.90 5.18
CA ASP A 230 -2.52 -26.90 5.41
C ASP A 230 -1.44 -26.79 4.30
N PRO A 231 -0.48 -25.86 4.42
CA PRO A 231 0.49 -25.56 3.36
C PRO A 231 1.62 -26.60 3.30
N TYR A 232 1.27 -27.87 3.13
CA TYR A 232 2.25 -28.96 3.10
C TYR A 232 3.09 -28.91 1.82
N ARG A 233 4.42 -29.00 1.96
CA ARG A 233 5.37 -28.93 0.85
C ARG A 233 6.24 -30.18 0.80
N TYR A 234 6.52 -30.63 -0.43
CA TYR A 234 7.50 -31.65 -0.75
C TYR A 234 8.76 -30.98 -1.29
N ARG A 235 9.85 -31.75 -1.39
CA ARG A 235 11.08 -31.30 -2.05
C ARG A 235 11.44 -32.24 -3.18
N LEU A 236 11.67 -31.68 -4.36
CA LEU A 236 12.25 -32.41 -5.48
C LEU A 236 13.77 -32.21 -5.44
N LYS A 237 14.51 -33.32 -5.37
CA LYS A 237 15.96 -33.35 -5.57
C LYS A 237 16.26 -33.87 -6.97
N THR A 238 16.94 -33.07 -7.78
CA THR A 238 17.35 -33.43 -9.15
C THR A 238 18.86 -33.53 -9.22
N GLU A 239 19.36 -34.68 -9.68
CA GLU A 239 20.80 -34.98 -9.74
C GLU A 239 21.22 -35.38 -11.15
N LEU A 240 22.36 -34.86 -11.60
CA LEU A 240 23.10 -35.36 -12.76
C LEU A 240 24.22 -36.28 -12.26
N ILE A 241 24.17 -37.56 -12.60
CA ILE A 241 25.09 -38.58 -12.09
C ILE A 241 25.96 -39.12 -13.22
N VAL A 242 27.27 -39.08 -13.03
CA VAL A 242 28.28 -39.63 -13.95
C VAL A 242 29.15 -40.62 -13.19
N GLU A 243 29.31 -41.84 -13.71
CA GLU A 243 30.10 -42.91 -13.07
C GLU A 243 29.75 -43.14 -11.58
N GLY A 244 28.45 -43.04 -11.25
CA GLY A 244 27.93 -43.23 -9.90
C GLY A 244 28.14 -42.04 -8.94
N LYS A 245 28.61 -40.88 -9.42
CA LYS A 245 28.79 -39.65 -8.62
C LYS A 245 27.90 -38.52 -9.13
N ALA A 246 27.20 -37.84 -8.22
CA ALA A 246 26.47 -36.62 -8.55
C ALA A 246 27.45 -35.50 -8.90
N VAL A 247 27.45 -35.07 -10.17
CA VAL A 247 28.27 -33.95 -10.66
C VAL A 247 27.55 -32.63 -10.50
N ASP A 248 26.22 -32.67 -10.54
CA ASP A 248 25.36 -31.52 -10.29
C ASP A 248 24.08 -31.90 -9.54
N GLU A 249 23.54 -30.96 -8.77
CA GLU A 249 22.37 -31.15 -7.93
C GLU A 249 21.59 -29.84 -7.77
N GLU A 250 20.27 -29.91 -7.91
CA GLU A 250 19.36 -28.83 -7.57
C GLU A 250 18.19 -29.35 -6.72
N GLN A 251 17.76 -28.54 -5.76
CA GLN A 251 16.62 -28.85 -4.90
C GLN A 251 15.61 -27.71 -4.96
N GLN A 252 14.34 -28.05 -5.14
CA GLN A 252 13.23 -27.09 -5.16
C GLN A 252 12.06 -27.60 -4.33
N PHE A 253 11.41 -26.71 -3.58
CA PHE A 253 10.15 -27.01 -2.92
C PHE A 253 9.00 -26.97 -3.93
N PHE A 254 8.00 -27.82 -3.73
CA PHE A 254 6.77 -27.82 -4.51
C PHE A 254 5.61 -28.37 -3.66
N GLY A 255 4.38 -28.25 -4.16
CA GLY A 255 3.19 -28.80 -3.51
C GLY A 255 2.21 -29.41 -4.50
N PHE A 256 1.54 -30.47 -4.09
CA PHE A 256 0.45 -31.08 -4.84
C PHE A 256 -0.85 -30.35 -4.51
N ARG A 257 -1.49 -29.77 -5.51
CA ARG A 257 -2.73 -29.01 -5.35
C ARG A 257 -3.50 -29.02 -6.65
N SER A 258 -4.79 -28.76 -6.59
CA SER A 258 -5.61 -28.51 -7.76
C SER A 258 -6.45 -27.27 -7.54
N PHE A 259 -6.65 -26.46 -8.57
CA PHE A 259 -7.59 -25.36 -8.51
C PHE A 259 -8.39 -25.24 -9.80
N ILE A 260 -9.57 -24.64 -9.70
CA ILE A 260 -10.49 -24.40 -10.81
C ILE A 260 -11.00 -22.96 -10.68
N ALA A 261 -10.90 -22.20 -11.76
CA ALA A 261 -11.53 -20.90 -11.88
C ALA A 261 -12.80 -21.06 -12.74
N ASP A 262 -13.96 -21.04 -12.09
CA ASP A 262 -15.26 -21.30 -12.72
C ASP A 262 -16.02 -19.97 -12.90
N ASN A 263 -16.53 -19.75 -14.11
CA ASN A 263 -17.26 -18.55 -14.48
C ASN A 263 -18.66 -18.44 -13.85
N HIS A 264 -19.22 -19.51 -13.26
CA HIS A 264 -20.56 -19.50 -12.66
C HIS A 264 -20.55 -19.53 -11.13
N THR A 265 -19.54 -20.18 -10.56
CA THR A 265 -19.48 -20.51 -9.13
C THR A 265 -18.18 -20.08 -8.46
N GLY A 266 -17.28 -19.38 -9.17
CA GLY A 266 -16.10 -18.77 -8.58
C GLY A 266 -14.90 -19.73 -8.49
N PHE A 267 -14.06 -19.55 -7.46
CA PHE A 267 -12.79 -20.26 -7.33
C PHE A 267 -12.89 -21.50 -6.44
N TYR A 268 -12.23 -22.59 -6.83
CA TYR A 268 -12.10 -23.82 -6.04
C TYR A 268 -10.63 -24.17 -5.84
N LEU A 269 -10.28 -24.57 -4.61
CA LEU A 269 -9.00 -25.14 -4.24
C LEU A 269 -9.23 -26.54 -3.67
N ASN A 270 -8.57 -27.55 -4.22
CA ASN A 270 -8.69 -28.95 -3.80
C ASN A 270 -10.16 -29.43 -3.73
N GLY A 271 -10.99 -28.99 -4.68
CA GLY A 271 -12.42 -29.32 -4.74
C GLY A 271 -13.33 -28.54 -3.78
N ARG A 272 -12.79 -27.66 -2.95
CA ARG A 272 -13.54 -26.78 -2.03
C ARG A 272 -13.65 -25.38 -2.61
N GLN A 273 -14.86 -24.80 -2.60
CA GLN A 273 -15.06 -23.41 -3.00
C GLN A 273 -14.36 -22.47 -2.00
N VAL A 274 -13.58 -21.53 -2.51
CA VAL A 274 -12.82 -20.54 -1.74
C VAL A 274 -12.97 -19.20 -2.44
N LYS A 275 -13.44 -18.17 -1.74
CA LYS A 275 -13.40 -16.79 -2.26
C LYS A 275 -11.97 -16.26 -2.13
N LEU A 276 -11.47 -15.55 -3.13
CA LEU A 276 -10.20 -14.83 -3.04
C LEU A 276 -10.41 -13.57 -2.18
N HIS A 277 -10.01 -13.66 -0.93
CA HIS A 277 -9.94 -12.53 0.01
C HIS A 277 -8.53 -11.97 -0.10
N GLY A 278 -8.32 -11.13 -1.12
CA GLY A 278 -7.00 -10.70 -1.55
C GLY A 278 -6.63 -9.28 -1.15
N ALA A 279 -5.33 -9.00 -1.13
CA ALA A 279 -4.78 -7.65 -1.04
C ALA A 279 -3.72 -7.40 -2.13
N CYS A 280 -3.72 -6.19 -2.67
CA CYS A 280 -2.60 -5.67 -3.45
C CYS A 280 -1.50 -5.23 -2.47
N GLU A 281 -0.26 -5.66 -2.72
CA GLU A 281 0.90 -5.30 -1.90
C GLU A 281 2.04 -4.78 -2.78
N HIS A 282 2.54 -3.59 -2.42
CA HIS A 282 3.83 -3.09 -2.91
C HIS A 282 5.01 -3.79 -2.20
N HIS A 283 6.23 -3.59 -2.71
CA HIS A 283 7.41 -4.35 -2.28
C HIS A 283 8.20 -3.72 -1.13
N ASP A 284 7.93 -2.47 -0.75
CA ASP A 284 8.64 -1.82 0.34
C ASP A 284 8.23 -2.38 1.72
N LEU A 285 9.14 -2.25 2.68
CA LEU A 285 9.00 -2.77 4.04
C LEU A 285 9.04 -1.60 5.05
N GLY A 286 8.37 -0.49 4.72
CA GLY A 286 8.26 0.71 5.55
C GLY A 286 9.63 1.32 5.84
N ALA A 287 10.00 1.43 7.13
CA ALA A 287 11.31 1.96 7.54
C ALA A 287 12.54 1.19 7.01
N LEU A 288 12.37 -0.01 6.45
CA LEU A 288 13.45 -0.72 5.76
C LEU A 288 13.64 -0.29 4.30
N GLY A 289 12.68 0.43 3.73
CA GLY A 289 12.66 0.79 2.30
C GLY A 289 12.43 -0.45 1.45
N SER A 290 13.05 -0.50 0.28
CA SER A 290 12.94 -1.67 -0.60
C SER A 290 13.88 -2.83 -0.24
N ALA A 291 14.80 -2.66 0.71
CA ALA A 291 15.75 -3.71 1.09
C ALA A 291 15.02 -4.94 1.66
N VAL A 292 14.95 -6.01 0.87
CA VAL A 292 14.18 -7.22 1.20
C VAL A 292 14.72 -7.88 2.47
N ASN A 293 13.80 -8.20 3.37
CA ASN A 293 14.10 -8.96 4.58
C ASN A 293 12.98 -9.99 4.84
N ARG A 294 13.36 -11.27 4.93
CA ARG A 294 12.41 -12.37 5.12
C ARG A 294 11.59 -12.24 6.40
N THR A 295 12.19 -11.81 7.52
CA THR A 295 11.48 -11.65 8.80
C THR A 295 10.44 -10.54 8.72
N ALA A 296 10.77 -9.41 8.08
CA ALA A 296 9.82 -8.32 7.84
C ALA A 296 8.66 -8.71 6.91
N LEU A 297 8.95 -9.36 5.77
CA LEU A 297 7.93 -9.90 4.87
C LEU A 297 7.01 -10.89 5.58
N LYS A 298 7.58 -11.82 6.37
CA LYS A 298 6.80 -12.79 7.15
C LYS A 298 5.88 -12.08 8.14
N ARG A 299 6.34 -11.01 8.80
CA ARG A 299 5.50 -10.19 9.70
C ARG A 299 4.34 -9.53 8.94
N GLN A 300 4.60 -8.96 7.76
CA GLN A 300 3.57 -8.36 6.91
C GLN A 300 2.50 -9.38 6.51
N LEU A 301 2.93 -10.51 5.94
CA LEU A 301 2.04 -11.61 5.53
C LEU A 301 1.26 -12.21 6.72
N THR A 302 1.88 -12.31 7.90
CA THR A 302 1.21 -12.81 9.11
C THR A 302 0.05 -11.89 9.49
N LYS A 303 0.29 -10.56 9.50
CA LYS A 303 -0.73 -9.56 9.81
C LYS A 303 -1.87 -9.53 8.79
N LEU A 304 -1.57 -9.75 7.51
CA LEU A 304 -2.60 -9.90 6.47
C LEU A 304 -3.43 -11.17 6.71
N LYS A 305 -2.80 -12.31 7.01
CA LYS A 305 -3.53 -13.55 7.36
C LYS A 305 -4.41 -13.38 8.60
N GLU A 306 -3.94 -12.67 9.63
CA GLU A 306 -4.73 -12.33 10.82
C GLU A 306 -5.97 -11.49 10.47
N MET A 307 -5.91 -10.67 9.42
CA MET A 307 -7.03 -9.90 8.89
C MET A 307 -8.02 -10.76 8.06
N GLY A 308 -7.71 -12.03 7.79
CA GLY A 308 -8.52 -12.92 6.95
C GLY A 308 -8.10 -12.99 5.48
N ILE A 309 -6.98 -12.36 5.11
CA ILE A 309 -6.44 -12.45 3.75
C ILE A 309 -5.95 -13.88 3.46
N ASN A 310 -6.31 -14.39 2.28
CA ASN A 310 -5.84 -15.68 1.77
C ASN A 310 -5.11 -15.59 0.42
N ALA A 311 -5.07 -14.41 -0.21
CA ALA A 311 -4.42 -14.20 -1.50
C ALA A 311 -3.68 -12.85 -1.55
N ILE A 312 -2.59 -12.76 -2.32
CA ILE A 312 -1.84 -11.52 -2.56
C ILE A 312 -1.66 -11.30 -4.06
N ARG A 313 -1.88 -10.05 -4.50
CA ARG A 313 -1.49 -9.58 -5.82
C ARG A 313 -0.23 -8.72 -5.68
N THR A 314 0.82 -9.05 -6.43
CA THR A 314 2.13 -8.40 -6.30
C THR A 314 2.19 -7.11 -7.13
N SER A 315 1.39 -6.12 -6.73
CA SER A 315 1.18 -4.87 -7.45
C SER A 315 2.43 -3.99 -7.49
N HIS A 316 2.98 -3.61 -8.64
CA HIS A 316 2.70 -4.10 -10.00
C HIS A 316 4.00 -4.58 -10.63
N ASN A 317 4.65 -5.54 -9.97
CA ASN A 317 5.97 -6.01 -10.35
C ASN A 317 6.28 -7.43 -9.85
N MET A 318 7.32 -8.00 -10.45
CA MET A 318 7.76 -9.36 -10.18
C MET A 318 8.22 -9.47 -8.72
N PRO A 319 7.65 -10.39 -7.92
CA PRO A 319 7.88 -10.43 -6.48
C PRO A 319 9.31 -10.84 -6.12
N ALA A 320 9.68 -10.58 -4.87
CA ALA A 320 10.90 -11.15 -4.29
C ALA A 320 10.77 -12.67 -4.15
N VAL A 321 11.89 -13.38 -4.24
CA VAL A 321 11.93 -14.85 -4.05
C VAL A 321 11.38 -15.21 -2.66
N GLU A 322 11.73 -14.43 -1.64
CA GLU A 322 11.26 -14.65 -0.28
C GLU A 322 9.75 -14.50 -0.13
N LEU A 323 9.10 -13.64 -0.92
CA LEU A 323 7.64 -13.51 -0.89
C LEU A 323 6.98 -14.78 -1.41
N MET A 324 7.46 -15.33 -2.52
CA MET A 324 6.94 -16.56 -3.11
C MET A 324 7.17 -17.78 -2.19
N GLU A 325 8.37 -17.89 -1.60
CA GLU A 325 8.68 -18.93 -0.63
C GLU A 325 7.83 -18.84 0.64
N LEU A 326 7.61 -17.62 1.16
CA LEU A 326 6.76 -17.40 2.32
C LEU A 326 5.29 -17.68 2.01
N ALA A 327 4.82 -17.33 0.81
CA ALA A 327 3.46 -17.64 0.38
C ALA A 327 3.21 -19.15 0.34
N ASP A 328 4.17 -19.93 -0.15
CA ASP A 328 4.11 -21.40 -0.09
C ASP A 328 4.13 -21.92 1.34
N GLU A 329 4.95 -21.34 2.22
CA GLU A 329 5.08 -21.75 3.64
C GLU A 329 3.85 -21.45 4.46
N MET A 330 3.20 -20.35 4.13
CA MET A 330 2.13 -19.79 4.93
C MET A 330 0.76 -20.11 4.36
N GLY A 331 0.66 -20.72 3.18
CA GLY A 331 -0.63 -21.03 2.56
C GLY A 331 -1.34 -19.76 2.09
N ILE A 332 -0.67 -18.97 1.25
CA ILE A 332 -1.19 -17.74 0.67
C ILE A 332 -1.17 -17.91 -0.85
N LEU A 333 -2.29 -17.65 -1.52
CA LEU A 333 -2.38 -17.73 -2.98
C LEU A 333 -1.79 -16.47 -3.62
N ILE A 334 -1.15 -16.59 -4.78
CA ILE A 334 -0.46 -15.48 -5.44
C ILE A 334 -0.99 -15.24 -6.85
N VAL A 335 -1.40 -13.99 -7.09
CA VAL A 335 -1.47 -13.38 -8.42
C VAL A 335 -0.16 -12.61 -8.61
N SER A 336 0.78 -13.22 -9.32
CA SER A 336 2.07 -12.62 -9.61
C SER A 336 1.90 -11.65 -10.78
N GLU A 337 2.50 -10.48 -10.77
CA GLU A 337 2.31 -9.46 -11.81
C GLU A 337 3.63 -8.96 -12.40
N ALA A 338 3.67 -8.74 -13.72
CA ALA A 338 4.89 -8.34 -14.40
C ALA A 338 5.04 -6.83 -14.61
N PHE A 339 4.01 -6.13 -15.11
CA PHE A 339 4.20 -4.80 -15.70
C PHE A 339 3.13 -3.80 -15.28
N ASP A 340 3.56 -2.56 -15.03
CA ASP A 340 2.67 -1.40 -14.85
C ASP A 340 2.55 -0.57 -16.14
N MET A 341 3.38 -0.82 -17.14
CA MET A 341 3.37 -0.17 -18.45
C MET A 341 3.91 -1.12 -19.53
N TRP A 342 3.44 -0.95 -20.76
CA TRP A 342 3.98 -1.63 -21.95
C TRP A 342 4.76 -0.64 -22.82
N GLU A 343 4.29 -0.36 -24.05
CA GLU A 343 4.96 0.54 -24.99
C GLU A 343 4.73 2.02 -24.65
N ARG A 344 3.64 2.36 -23.95
CA ARG A 344 3.34 3.73 -23.51
C ARG A 344 3.71 3.94 -22.05
N SER A 345 4.39 5.05 -21.78
CA SER A 345 4.76 5.46 -20.43
C SER A 345 3.56 5.89 -19.59
N LYS A 346 3.68 5.64 -18.28
CA LYS A 346 2.95 6.33 -17.20
C LYS A 346 3.80 7.45 -16.60
N THR A 347 5.14 7.30 -16.55
CA THR A 347 6.08 8.37 -16.15
C THR A 347 7.26 8.49 -17.13
N GLU A 348 8.01 9.60 -17.08
CA GLU A 348 9.05 9.93 -18.07
C GLU A 348 10.16 8.86 -18.19
N TYR A 349 10.59 8.29 -17.08
CA TYR A 349 11.75 7.38 -16.99
C TYR A 349 11.38 5.93 -16.62
N ASP A 350 10.11 5.55 -16.73
CA ASP A 350 9.62 4.20 -16.41
C ASP A 350 10.13 3.11 -17.39
N TYR A 351 9.61 1.89 -17.26
CA TYR A 351 10.06 0.74 -18.04
C TYR A 351 9.65 0.80 -19.53
N SER A 352 8.72 1.66 -19.93
CA SER A 352 8.23 1.68 -21.31
C SER A 352 9.32 1.94 -22.35
N ARG A 353 10.35 2.73 -21.98
CA ARG A 353 11.55 2.99 -22.81
C ARG A 353 12.44 1.76 -23.06
N PHE A 354 12.25 0.68 -22.30
CA PHE A 354 12.99 -0.58 -22.45
C PHE A 354 12.09 -1.74 -22.90
N PHE A 355 10.78 -1.64 -22.69
CA PHE A 355 9.82 -2.70 -22.97
C PHE A 355 9.98 -3.34 -24.35
N PRO A 356 10.09 -2.59 -25.49
CA PRO A 356 10.19 -3.21 -26.82
C PRO A 356 11.38 -4.16 -27.01
N GLU A 357 12.47 -3.97 -26.24
CA GLU A 357 13.69 -4.77 -26.37
C GLU A 357 13.88 -5.81 -25.26
N TRP A 358 13.21 -5.63 -24.12
CA TRP A 358 13.50 -6.38 -22.89
C TRP A 358 12.37 -7.28 -22.38
N HIS A 359 11.11 -7.01 -22.74
CA HIS A 359 9.96 -7.70 -22.14
C HIS A 359 10.01 -9.23 -22.30
N GLU A 360 10.47 -9.77 -23.44
CA GLU A 360 10.62 -11.22 -23.63
C GLU A 360 11.58 -11.85 -22.60
N LYS A 361 12.71 -11.19 -22.33
CA LYS A 361 13.72 -11.67 -21.36
C LYS A 361 13.17 -11.59 -19.93
N ASP A 362 12.45 -10.53 -19.64
CA ASP A 362 11.86 -10.31 -18.32
C ASP A 362 10.73 -11.33 -18.05
N VAL A 363 9.86 -11.61 -19.02
CA VAL A 363 8.83 -12.67 -18.91
C VAL A 363 9.47 -14.05 -18.78
N ALA A 364 10.53 -14.34 -19.53
CA ALA A 364 11.25 -15.61 -19.40
C ALA A 364 11.86 -15.79 -18.01
N SER A 365 12.51 -14.76 -17.46
CA SER A 365 13.08 -14.76 -16.11
C SER A 365 11.99 -15.00 -15.05
N TRP A 366 10.93 -14.20 -15.10
CA TRP A 366 9.83 -14.23 -14.15
C TRP A 366 9.10 -15.58 -14.10
N VAL A 367 8.58 -16.02 -15.24
CA VAL A 367 7.73 -17.22 -15.29
C VAL A 367 8.54 -18.46 -14.97
N ARG A 368 9.77 -18.57 -15.49
CA ARG A 368 10.59 -19.78 -15.25
C ARG A 368 11.01 -19.89 -13.79
N ARG A 369 11.34 -18.78 -13.13
CA ARG A 369 11.68 -18.74 -11.70
C ARG A 369 10.50 -19.19 -10.84
N ASP A 370 9.30 -18.67 -11.12
CA ASP A 370 8.18 -18.78 -10.18
C ASP A 370 7.18 -19.93 -10.48
N ARG A 371 7.22 -20.55 -11.68
CA ARG A 371 6.22 -21.54 -12.13
C ARG A 371 6.06 -22.80 -11.27
N ASN A 372 7.01 -23.11 -10.39
CA ASN A 372 6.94 -24.30 -9.53
C ASN A 372 6.30 -24.04 -8.15
N HIS A 373 6.06 -22.77 -7.79
CA HIS A 373 5.50 -22.41 -6.50
C HIS A 373 4.05 -22.91 -6.32
N PRO A 374 3.72 -23.63 -5.23
CA PRO A 374 2.35 -24.00 -4.94
C PRO A 374 1.39 -22.83 -4.67
N SER A 375 1.90 -21.71 -4.19
CA SER A 375 1.09 -20.51 -3.98
C SER A 375 0.57 -19.87 -5.27
N LEU A 376 1.29 -20.00 -6.38
CA LEU A 376 0.95 -19.36 -7.64
C LEU A 376 -0.38 -19.89 -8.21
N ILE A 377 -1.27 -18.96 -8.55
CA ILE A 377 -2.53 -19.23 -9.25
C ILE A 377 -2.69 -18.44 -10.56
N MET A 378 -2.10 -17.25 -10.66
CA MET A 378 -2.22 -16.41 -11.87
C MET A 378 -0.96 -15.60 -12.18
N TRP A 379 -0.76 -15.34 -13.48
CA TRP A 379 0.25 -14.47 -14.07
C TRP A 379 -0.43 -13.23 -14.67
N SER A 380 -0.32 -12.08 -14.01
CA SER A 380 -0.83 -10.81 -14.52
C SER A 380 0.17 -10.15 -15.46
N ILE A 381 -0.22 -10.01 -16.73
CA ILE A 381 0.63 -9.42 -17.78
C ILE A 381 0.68 -7.89 -17.74
N GLY A 382 -0.16 -7.24 -16.93
CA GLY A 382 -0.27 -5.80 -16.93
C GLY A 382 -1.30 -5.26 -15.93
N ASN A 383 -1.04 -4.04 -15.43
CA ASN A 383 -1.97 -3.26 -14.62
C ASN A 383 -2.31 -1.92 -15.29
N GLU A 384 -3.60 -1.64 -15.47
CA GLU A 384 -4.12 -0.35 -16.00
C GLU A 384 -3.38 0.13 -17.24
N ILE A 385 -3.17 -0.80 -18.18
CA ILE A 385 -2.35 -0.56 -19.35
C ILE A 385 -3.12 0.26 -20.37
N TYR A 386 -2.71 1.51 -20.57
CA TYR A 386 -3.37 2.43 -21.48
C TYR A 386 -3.41 1.93 -22.93
N ASP A 387 -2.40 1.17 -23.37
CA ASP A 387 -2.35 0.55 -24.70
C ASP A 387 -3.59 -0.31 -25.00
N THR A 388 -4.14 -1.00 -23.99
CA THR A 388 -5.34 -1.85 -24.15
C THR A 388 -6.60 -1.07 -24.50
N HIS A 389 -6.65 0.21 -24.12
CA HIS A 389 -7.74 1.12 -24.42
C HIS A 389 -7.49 1.87 -25.74
N ALA A 390 -6.26 2.32 -25.93
CA ALA A 390 -5.95 3.36 -26.91
C ALA A 390 -6.19 2.95 -28.38
N ASP A 391 -5.70 1.77 -28.80
CA ASP A 391 -5.87 1.28 -30.17
C ASP A 391 -5.57 -0.23 -30.31
N HIS A 392 -5.62 -0.75 -31.54
CA HIS A 392 -5.46 -2.17 -31.84
C HIS A 392 -4.08 -2.74 -31.45
N ARG A 393 -3.05 -1.90 -31.31
CA ARG A 393 -1.71 -2.37 -30.90
C ARG A 393 -1.75 -3.02 -29.52
N GLY A 394 -2.59 -2.53 -28.61
CA GLY A 394 -2.76 -3.12 -27.28
C GLY A 394 -3.19 -4.59 -27.32
N LEU A 395 -4.06 -4.96 -28.26
CA LEU A 395 -4.50 -6.36 -28.44
C LEU A 395 -3.36 -7.26 -28.95
N GLU A 396 -2.50 -6.74 -29.82
CA GLU A 396 -1.35 -7.49 -30.33
C GLU A 396 -0.34 -7.78 -29.22
N VAL A 397 -0.01 -6.76 -28.42
CA VAL A 397 0.90 -6.90 -27.27
C VAL A 397 0.29 -7.82 -26.21
N THR A 398 -1.03 -7.74 -25.97
CA THR A 398 -1.75 -8.68 -25.09
C THR A 398 -1.52 -10.13 -25.52
N ARG A 399 -1.77 -10.44 -26.81
CA ARG A 399 -1.57 -11.80 -27.36
C ARG A 399 -0.11 -12.25 -27.27
N GLU A 400 0.83 -11.34 -27.50
CA GLU A 400 2.25 -11.60 -27.38
C GLU A 400 2.66 -11.98 -25.96
N LEU A 401 2.24 -11.21 -24.96
CA LEU A 401 2.53 -11.49 -23.56
C LEU A 401 1.86 -12.79 -23.07
N VAL A 402 0.60 -13.03 -23.44
CA VAL A 402 -0.08 -14.32 -23.17
C VAL A 402 0.69 -15.48 -23.79
N ARG A 403 1.15 -15.34 -25.03
CA ARG A 403 1.98 -16.35 -25.70
C ARG A 403 3.30 -16.57 -24.95
N LEU A 404 3.97 -15.52 -24.48
CA LEU A 404 5.23 -15.62 -23.74
C LEU A 404 5.05 -16.31 -22.37
N VAL A 405 3.99 -15.96 -21.63
CA VAL A 405 3.63 -16.66 -20.39
C VAL A 405 3.43 -18.14 -20.66
N ARG A 406 2.61 -18.50 -21.65
CA ARG A 406 2.33 -19.90 -22.04
C ARG A 406 3.54 -20.61 -22.66
N LEU A 407 4.52 -19.88 -23.19
CA LEU A 407 5.79 -20.46 -23.66
C LEU A 407 6.63 -20.95 -22.48
N HIS A 408 6.60 -20.22 -21.36
CA HIS A 408 7.42 -20.52 -20.18
C HIS A 408 6.67 -21.31 -19.09
N ASP A 409 5.34 -21.33 -19.10
CA ASP A 409 4.45 -22.17 -18.28
C ASP A 409 3.46 -22.98 -19.18
N PRO A 410 3.94 -23.87 -20.06
CA PRO A 410 3.11 -24.52 -21.07
C PRO A 410 2.11 -25.56 -20.52
N LEU A 411 2.31 -26.04 -19.29
CA LEU A 411 1.36 -26.94 -18.61
C LEU A 411 0.39 -26.19 -17.70
N GLN A 412 0.45 -24.85 -17.69
CA GLN A 412 -0.48 -23.93 -17.01
C GLN A 412 -0.56 -24.18 -15.51
N ASN A 413 0.59 -24.13 -14.83
CA ASN A 413 0.61 -24.13 -13.37
C ASN A 413 -0.05 -22.86 -12.80
N GLY A 414 0.00 -21.74 -13.54
CA GLY A 414 -0.79 -20.53 -13.31
C GLY A 414 -1.60 -20.13 -14.55
N LEU A 415 -2.70 -19.38 -14.33
CA LEU A 415 -3.54 -18.83 -15.41
C LEU A 415 -3.07 -17.42 -15.79
N ASP A 416 -3.06 -17.08 -17.08
CA ASP A 416 -2.81 -15.69 -17.51
C ASP A 416 -4.01 -14.76 -17.22
N THR A 417 -3.72 -13.55 -16.73
CA THR A 417 -4.72 -12.52 -16.39
C THR A 417 -4.19 -11.12 -16.71
N ILE A 418 -5.06 -10.11 -16.65
CA ILE A 418 -4.71 -8.69 -16.67
C ILE A 418 -5.59 -7.92 -15.67
N GLY A 419 -5.09 -6.84 -15.05
CA GLY A 419 -5.90 -5.92 -14.24
C GLY A 419 -6.20 -4.64 -15.01
N SER A 420 -7.48 -4.32 -15.25
CA SER A 420 -7.87 -3.18 -16.09
C SER A 420 -8.97 -2.32 -15.48
N ASN A 421 -8.70 -1.01 -15.40
CA ASN A 421 -9.67 0.05 -15.13
C ASN A 421 -10.40 0.50 -16.41
N TYR A 422 -10.03 -0.03 -17.58
CA TYR A 422 -10.64 0.29 -18.88
C TYR A 422 -11.70 -0.71 -19.33
N MET A 423 -12.21 -1.57 -18.44
CA MET A 423 -13.09 -2.67 -18.86
C MET A 423 -14.42 -2.20 -19.48
N ALA A 424 -14.87 -0.97 -19.19
CA ALA A 424 -16.06 -0.38 -19.80
C ALA A 424 -15.93 -0.14 -21.33
N TRP A 425 -14.71 -0.20 -21.89
CA TRP A 425 -14.44 0.12 -23.30
C TRP A 425 -14.16 -1.12 -24.14
N GLU A 426 -14.67 -1.12 -25.38
CA GLU A 426 -14.62 -2.27 -26.30
C GLU A 426 -13.20 -2.82 -26.56
N ASN A 427 -12.18 -1.97 -26.69
CA ASN A 427 -10.81 -2.42 -26.95
C ASN A 427 -10.23 -3.20 -25.75
N ALA A 428 -10.50 -2.75 -24.53
CA ALA A 428 -10.06 -3.46 -23.33
C ALA A 428 -10.81 -4.79 -23.19
N GLN A 429 -12.11 -4.83 -23.55
CA GLN A 429 -12.88 -6.07 -23.59
C GLN A 429 -12.29 -7.08 -24.56
N LYS A 430 -11.86 -6.65 -25.76
CA LYS A 430 -11.14 -7.53 -26.71
C LYS A 430 -9.84 -8.09 -26.13
N CYS A 431 -9.11 -7.29 -25.34
CA CYS A 431 -7.92 -7.79 -24.65
C CYS A 431 -8.28 -8.80 -23.54
N ALA A 432 -9.38 -8.56 -22.84
CA ALA A 432 -9.90 -9.48 -21.81
C ALA A 432 -10.35 -10.84 -22.39
N GLU A 433 -10.77 -10.90 -23.67
CA GLU A 433 -11.08 -12.17 -24.36
C GLU A 433 -9.85 -13.06 -24.61
N GLU A 434 -8.64 -12.50 -24.59
CA GLU A 434 -7.41 -13.25 -24.89
C GLU A 434 -6.77 -13.89 -23.64
N VAL A 435 -7.08 -13.36 -22.46
CA VAL A 435 -6.60 -13.87 -21.17
C VAL A 435 -7.54 -14.93 -20.59
N SER A 436 -7.01 -15.77 -19.71
CA SER A 436 -7.78 -16.83 -19.06
C SER A 436 -8.73 -16.29 -17.99
N VAL A 437 -8.35 -15.19 -17.32
CA VAL A 437 -9.14 -14.52 -16.29
C VAL A 437 -9.14 -13.01 -16.53
N ALA A 438 -10.31 -12.38 -16.57
CA ALA A 438 -10.47 -10.95 -16.74
C ALA A 438 -10.50 -10.23 -15.38
N GLY A 439 -9.47 -9.42 -15.09
CA GLY A 439 -9.36 -8.61 -13.88
C GLY A 439 -9.91 -7.20 -14.05
N TYR A 440 -10.75 -6.81 -13.10
CA TYR A 440 -11.38 -5.48 -13.05
C TYR A 440 -10.75 -4.66 -11.94
N ASN A 441 -10.24 -3.47 -12.28
CA ASN A 441 -9.92 -2.44 -11.29
C ASN A 441 -11.13 -1.52 -11.11
N TYR A 442 -11.65 -1.42 -9.89
CA TYR A 442 -12.76 -0.51 -9.52
C TYR A 442 -14.02 -0.64 -10.41
N GLY A 443 -14.26 -1.87 -10.88
CA GLY A 443 -15.24 -2.20 -11.91
C GLY A 443 -16.42 -3.03 -11.41
N GLU A 444 -16.68 -3.07 -10.10
CA GLU A 444 -17.73 -3.90 -9.48
C GLU A 444 -19.11 -3.61 -10.06
N TRP A 445 -19.36 -2.36 -10.46
CA TRP A 445 -20.59 -1.92 -11.11
C TRP A 445 -20.82 -2.54 -12.50
N LEU A 446 -19.77 -3.07 -13.15
CA LEU A 446 -19.84 -3.77 -14.44
C LEU A 446 -20.06 -5.27 -14.31
N TYR A 447 -19.85 -5.87 -13.12
CA TYR A 447 -19.78 -7.32 -12.97
C TYR A 447 -21.04 -8.02 -13.47
N GLU A 448 -22.22 -7.55 -13.08
CA GLU A 448 -23.48 -8.19 -13.47
C GLU A 448 -23.76 -8.04 -14.97
N GLU A 449 -23.49 -6.85 -15.53
CA GLU A 449 -23.68 -6.56 -16.94
C GLU A 449 -22.76 -7.42 -17.81
N HIS A 450 -21.46 -7.40 -17.52
CA HIS A 450 -20.46 -8.12 -18.30
C HIS A 450 -20.54 -9.64 -18.11
N HIS A 451 -20.87 -10.14 -16.92
CA HIS A 451 -21.08 -11.59 -16.74
C HIS A 451 -22.25 -12.10 -17.59
N LYS A 452 -23.30 -11.29 -17.80
CA LYS A 452 -24.40 -11.63 -18.72
C LYS A 452 -23.99 -11.51 -20.20
N ALA A 453 -23.24 -10.46 -20.55
CA ALA A 453 -22.82 -10.21 -21.93
C ALA A 453 -21.73 -11.20 -22.41
N HIS A 454 -20.84 -11.59 -21.50
CA HIS A 454 -19.68 -12.44 -21.73
C HIS A 454 -19.73 -13.68 -20.82
N PRO A 455 -20.68 -14.59 -21.03
CA PRO A 455 -20.93 -15.70 -20.09
C PRO A 455 -19.76 -16.67 -19.94
N ASN A 456 -18.79 -16.66 -20.87
CA ASN A 456 -17.60 -17.51 -20.81
C ASN A 456 -16.43 -16.87 -20.04
N TRP A 457 -16.51 -15.58 -19.69
CA TRP A 457 -15.44 -14.93 -18.95
C TRP A 457 -15.43 -15.38 -17.50
N VAL A 458 -14.24 -15.75 -17.04
CA VAL A 458 -13.94 -15.84 -15.62
C VAL A 458 -13.49 -14.46 -15.17
N ILE A 459 -14.13 -13.91 -14.12
CA ILE A 459 -13.87 -12.54 -13.67
C ILE A 459 -13.46 -12.48 -12.21
N TYR A 460 -12.67 -11.45 -11.86
CA TYR A 460 -12.36 -11.10 -10.49
C TYR A 460 -12.06 -9.60 -10.34
N GLY A 461 -12.12 -9.10 -9.10
CA GLY A 461 -11.63 -7.76 -8.77
C GLY A 461 -10.12 -7.78 -8.61
N SER A 462 -9.38 -7.39 -9.66
CA SER A 462 -7.92 -7.29 -9.61
C SER A 462 -7.44 -6.13 -8.73
N GLU A 463 -8.29 -5.11 -8.56
CA GLU A 463 -8.04 -3.99 -7.66
C GLU A 463 -9.37 -3.37 -7.22
N THR A 464 -9.58 -3.24 -5.91
CA THR A 464 -10.87 -2.84 -5.32
C THR A 464 -10.64 -1.92 -4.11
N ALA A 465 -11.71 -1.42 -3.49
CA ALA A 465 -11.66 -0.46 -2.38
C ALA A 465 -11.07 0.92 -2.74
N SER A 466 -9.74 1.11 -2.67
CA SER A 466 -9.08 2.43 -2.73
C SER A 466 -9.75 3.49 -1.82
N THR A 467 -10.22 3.03 -0.66
CA THR A 467 -10.65 3.89 0.45
C THR A 467 -9.42 4.43 1.16
N ILE A 468 -9.49 5.64 1.71
CA ILE A 468 -8.34 6.35 2.29
C ILE A 468 -8.57 6.67 3.77
N GLN A 469 -7.54 6.52 4.60
CA GLN A 469 -7.65 6.61 6.06
C GLN A 469 -6.30 6.73 6.75
N SER A 470 -6.28 7.37 7.91
CA SER A 470 -5.13 7.53 8.79
C SER A 470 -5.43 6.91 10.15
N ARG A 471 -4.48 6.13 10.69
CA ARG A 471 -4.66 5.43 11.96
C ARG A 471 -5.03 6.39 13.10
N GLY A 472 -6.17 6.16 13.73
CA GLY A 472 -6.62 6.90 14.91
C GLY A 472 -7.06 8.34 14.63
N ILE A 473 -7.35 8.69 13.36
CA ILE A 473 -7.87 10.02 12.99
C ILE A 473 -9.37 9.94 12.71
N TYR A 474 -10.14 10.77 13.40
CA TYR A 474 -11.61 10.76 13.33
C TYR A 474 -12.13 12.17 13.05
N HIS A 475 -12.76 12.37 11.89
CA HIS A 475 -13.35 13.65 11.50
C HIS A 475 -14.87 13.54 11.50
N PHE A 476 -15.52 14.27 12.41
CA PHE A 476 -16.97 14.21 12.62
C PHE A 476 -17.73 15.24 11.76
N PRO A 477 -18.98 14.93 11.35
CA PRO A 477 -19.72 13.72 11.65
C PRO A 477 -19.54 12.62 10.60
N LEU A 478 -19.80 11.36 10.98
CA LEU A 478 -19.78 10.18 10.09
C LEU A 478 -20.57 10.41 8.80
N LYS A 479 -21.74 11.06 8.89
CA LYS A 479 -22.62 11.32 7.74
C LYS A 479 -22.02 12.23 6.66
N LYS A 480 -20.91 12.92 6.93
CA LYS A 480 -20.29 13.87 6.00
C LYS A 480 -19.03 13.24 5.40
N VAL A 481 -19.09 12.99 4.09
CA VAL A 481 -17.93 12.52 3.32
C VAL A 481 -17.10 13.71 2.88
N VAL A 482 -15.81 13.67 3.21
CA VAL A 482 -14.82 14.69 2.84
C VAL A 482 -13.54 13.97 2.42
N VAL A 483 -12.96 14.38 1.29
CA VAL A 483 -11.76 13.74 0.74
C VAL A 483 -10.48 14.33 1.36
N THR A 484 -10.43 15.65 1.57
CA THR A 484 -9.24 16.35 2.05
C THR A 484 -9.54 17.23 3.25
N HIS A 485 -8.66 17.21 4.24
CA HIS A 485 -8.71 17.96 5.49
C HIS A 485 -7.45 18.81 5.67
N GLU A 486 -7.52 19.82 6.55
CA GLU A 486 -6.42 20.79 6.76
C GLU A 486 -5.26 20.23 7.59
N ASP A 487 -5.45 19.06 8.21
CA ASP A 487 -4.42 18.30 8.90
C ASP A 487 -3.68 17.32 7.98
N GLU A 488 -4.05 17.30 6.68
CA GLU A 488 -3.52 16.39 5.68
C GLU A 488 -3.68 14.91 6.08
N GLN A 489 -4.69 14.58 6.89
CA GLN A 489 -5.02 13.22 7.28
C GLN A 489 -6.36 12.78 6.65
N CYS A 490 -6.61 11.47 6.65
CA CYS A 490 -7.86 10.88 6.18
C CYS A 490 -8.58 10.21 7.36
N SER A 491 -9.89 10.37 7.48
CA SER A 491 -10.61 9.81 8.64
C SER A 491 -10.80 8.29 8.55
N SER A 492 -10.58 7.59 9.67
CA SER A 492 -10.91 6.17 9.86
C SER A 492 -12.38 5.88 10.17
N LEU A 493 -13.28 6.87 10.12
CA LEU A 493 -14.72 6.66 10.35
C LEU A 493 -15.47 6.00 9.17
N ASP A 494 -14.79 5.68 8.06
CA ASP A 494 -15.41 5.20 6.80
C ASP A 494 -16.11 6.31 5.99
N ASN A 495 -15.68 7.57 6.17
CA ASN A 495 -16.21 8.77 5.49
C ASN A 495 -15.17 9.52 4.64
N CYS A 496 -14.07 8.87 4.28
CA CYS A 496 -13.05 9.40 3.38
C CYS A 496 -12.79 8.39 2.26
N THR A 497 -13.03 8.77 1.00
CA THR A 497 -12.92 7.87 -0.15
C THR A 497 -12.43 8.61 -1.38
N THR A 498 -11.68 7.92 -2.23
CA THR A 498 -11.36 8.40 -3.58
C THR A 498 -12.63 8.48 -4.42
N ASN A 499 -12.58 9.24 -5.52
CA ASN A 499 -13.72 9.36 -6.41
C ASN A 499 -13.88 8.11 -7.32
N TRP A 500 -12.82 7.36 -7.63
CA TRP A 500 -12.85 6.16 -8.47
C TRP A 500 -13.10 4.87 -7.68
N GLY A 501 -12.67 4.81 -6.41
CA GLY A 501 -12.80 3.62 -5.57
C GLY A 501 -14.22 3.35 -5.08
N ALA A 502 -14.33 2.38 -4.18
CA ALA A 502 -15.57 2.01 -3.53
C ALA A 502 -16.06 3.16 -2.63
N LYS A 503 -17.38 3.38 -2.60
CA LYS A 503 -17.99 4.46 -1.79
C LYS A 503 -17.63 4.42 -0.30
N CYS A 504 -17.42 3.23 0.23
CA CYS A 504 -16.97 2.95 1.59
C CYS A 504 -16.52 1.48 1.68
N VAL A 505 -15.85 1.11 2.77
CA VAL A 505 -15.31 -0.26 2.97
C VAL A 505 -16.44 -1.30 3.00
N GLN A 506 -17.57 -0.97 3.65
CA GLN A 506 -18.71 -1.89 3.71
C GLN A 506 -19.28 -2.22 2.32
N LYS A 507 -19.39 -1.20 1.45
CA LYS A 507 -19.90 -1.38 0.08
C LYS A 507 -18.99 -2.28 -0.74
N ASN A 508 -17.68 -2.10 -0.61
CA ASN A 508 -16.67 -2.93 -1.26
C ASN A 508 -16.84 -4.42 -0.93
N ILE A 509 -16.97 -4.73 0.37
CA ILE A 509 -17.18 -6.11 0.83
C ILE A 509 -18.49 -6.68 0.31
N ILE A 510 -19.59 -5.91 0.36
CA ILE A 510 -20.92 -6.34 -0.06
C ILE A 510 -20.97 -6.67 -1.55
N ASP A 511 -20.38 -5.82 -2.40
CA ASP A 511 -20.43 -5.98 -3.85
C ASP A 511 -19.76 -7.28 -4.29
N ASP A 512 -18.58 -7.55 -3.75
CA ASP A 512 -17.89 -8.81 -3.99
C ASP A 512 -18.63 -10.00 -3.36
N ARG A 513 -19.05 -9.92 -2.08
CA ARG A 513 -19.80 -11.00 -1.40
C ARG A 513 -21.02 -11.45 -2.21
N ASP A 514 -21.77 -10.49 -2.76
CA ASP A 514 -22.99 -10.76 -3.50
C ASP A 514 -22.72 -11.26 -4.94
N ALA A 515 -21.56 -10.94 -5.53
CA ALA A 515 -21.11 -11.43 -6.83
C ALA A 515 -20.56 -12.87 -6.76
N LYS A 516 -21.42 -13.86 -6.52
CA LYS A 516 -21.02 -15.27 -6.29
C LYS A 516 -20.28 -15.97 -7.44
N TYR A 517 -20.39 -15.44 -8.66
CA TYR A 517 -19.68 -15.93 -9.85
C TYR A 517 -18.27 -15.35 -9.98
N CYS A 518 -17.95 -14.29 -9.24
CA CYS A 518 -16.63 -13.68 -9.16
C CYS A 518 -15.69 -14.56 -8.34
N LEU A 519 -14.42 -14.69 -8.74
CA LEU A 519 -13.43 -15.44 -7.97
C LEU A 519 -13.17 -14.80 -6.59
N GLY A 520 -13.32 -13.48 -6.49
CA GLY A 520 -13.05 -12.66 -5.30
C GLY A 520 -12.44 -11.32 -5.68
N GLN A 521 -11.72 -10.71 -4.75
CA GLN A 521 -11.19 -9.35 -4.89
C GLN A 521 -9.77 -9.22 -4.32
N PHE A 522 -9.07 -8.18 -4.77
CA PHE A 522 -7.80 -7.72 -4.21
C PHE A 522 -7.92 -6.25 -3.81
N ILE A 523 -7.91 -5.97 -2.52
CA ILE A 523 -8.11 -4.61 -1.98
C ILE A 523 -6.86 -3.76 -2.18
N TRP A 524 -7.03 -2.49 -2.56
CA TRP A 524 -5.98 -1.47 -2.62
C TRP A 524 -5.99 -0.66 -1.32
N THR A 525 -5.09 -0.90 -0.36
CA THR A 525 -4.07 -1.97 -0.25
C THR A 525 -4.18 -2.65 1.11
N GLY A 526 -3.51 -3.80 1.31
CA GLY A 526 -3.44 -4.38 2.65
C GLY A 526 -2.56 -3.55 3.58
N PHE A 527 -1.30 -3.31 3.20
CA PHE A 527 -0.41 -2.34 3.86
C PHE A 527 -0.32 -1.01 3.12
N ASP A 528 -0.16 0.08 3.87
CA ASP A 528 0.35 1.33 3.31
C ASP A 528 1.78 1.11 2.80
N TYR A 529 2.14 1.91 1.81
CA TYR A 529 3.43 1.91 1.15
C TYR A 529 3.95 3.35 1.03
N ILE A 530 5.23 3.49 0.71
CA ILE A 530 5.84 4.81 0.51
C ILE A 530 5.48 5.31 -0.91
N GLY A 531 5.22 6.61 -1.05
CA GLY A 531 4.74 7.21 -2.30
C GLY A 531 3.23 7.22 -2.42
N GLU A 532 2.75 7.62 -3.61
CA GLU A 532 1.32 7.75 -3.96
C GLU A 532 0.41 8.26 -2.82
N PRO A 533 0.72 9.44 -2.24
CA PRO A 533 0.07 9.94 -1.03
C PRO A 533 -1.33 10.54 -1.28
N THR A 534 -2.08 9.99 -2.23
CA THR A 534 -3.44 10.40 -2.56
C THR A 534 -4.29 10.43 -1.29
N PRO A 535 -5.01 11.53 -1.01
CA PRO A 535 -5.33 12.66 -1.90
C PRO A 535 -4.40 13.88 -1.78
N TYR A 536 -3.29 13.75 -1.07
CA TYR A 536 -2.34 14.82 -0.76
C TYR A 536 -1.03 14.69 -1.56
N ALA A 537 -0.06 15.55 -1.24
CA ALA A 537 1.32 15.49 -1.73
C ALA A 537 2.30 15.26 -0.55
N THR A 538 1.95 14.32 0.33
CA THR A 538 2.76 13.91 1.49
C THR A 538 3.75 12.80 1.09
N LYS A 539 4.14 11.84 1.94
CA LYS A 539 5.17 10.84 1.57
C LYS A 539 4.74 9.37 1.55
N ASN A 540 3.66 8.99 2.21
CA ASN A 540 3.15 7.62 2.24
C ASN A 540 1.69 7.59 1.76
N SER A 541 1.24 6.42 1.32
CA SER A 541 -0.15 6.17 0.98
C SER A 541 -1.09 6.32 2.19
N TYR A 542 -2.39 6.45 1.92
CA TYR A 542 -3.46 6.37 2.91
C TYR A 542 -4.39 5.15 2.69
N PHE A 543 -4.08 4.32 1.69
CA PHE A 543 -4.94 3.23 1.22
C PHE A 543 -4.92 2.01 2.12
N GLY A 544 -3.78 1.73 2.75
CA GLY A 544 -3.55 0.54 3.53
C GLY A 544 -4.55 0.39 4.66
N HIS A 545 -5.02 -0.82 4.89
CA HIS A 545 -5.78 -1.19 6.09
C HIS A 545 -4.85 -1.36 7.31
N ILE A 546 -3.55 -1.50 7.05
CA ILE A 546 -2.46 -1.52 8.02
C ILE A 546 -1.46 -0.43 7.60
N ASP A 547 -0.96 0.37 8.53
CA ASP A 547 0.02 1.42 8.21
C ASP A 547 1.42 0.85 7.89
N THR A 548 2.35 1.70 7.42
CA THR A 548 3.73 1.27 7.06
C THR A 548 4.51 0.68 8.25
N ALA A 549 4.13 1.04 9.48
CA ALA A 549 4.70 0.49 10.71
C ALA A 549 4.07 -0.86 11.11
N GLY A 550 3.05 -1.33 10.40
CA GLY A 550 2.34 -2.58 10.68
C GLY A 550 1.29 -2.48 11.79
N PHE A 551 0.83 -1.28 12.12
CA PHE A 551 -0.29 -1.06 13.02
C PHE A 551 -1.61 -1.00 12.23
N ARG A 552 -2.59 -1.78 12.68
CA ARG A 552 -3.90 -1.87 12.03
C ARG A 552 -4.64 -0.54 12.15
N LYS A 553 -5.32 -0.14 11.07
CA LYS A 553 -6.34 0.91 11.06
C LYS A 553 -7.71 0.28 11.32
N ASP A 554 -8.71 1.10 11.62
CA ASP A 554 -10.05 0.60 12.03
C ASP A 554 -10.72 -0.29 10.97
N SER A 555 -10.53 0.01 9.69
CA SER A 555 -11.09 -0.79 8.58
C SER A 555 -10.54 -2.22 8.51
N ALA A 556 -9.32 -2.49 8.99
CA ALA A 556 -8.79 -3.85 9.03
C ALA A 556 -9.65 -4.77 9.89
N TYR A 557 -10.28 -4.23 10.93
CA TYR A 557 -11.18 -4.99 11.81
C TYR A 557 -12.52 -5.28 11.16
N LEU A 558 -12.98 -4.44 10.22
CA LEU A 558 -14.17 -4.72 9.42
C LEU A 558 -13.90 -5.84 8.40
N TYR A 559 -12.74 -5.85 7.73
CA TYR A 559 -12.37 -6.99 6.88
C TYR A 559 -12.22 -8.28 7.67
N GLU A 560 -11.55 -8.24 8.83
CA GLU A 560 -11.46 -9.41 9.72
C GLU A 560 -12.86 -9.90 10.13
N ALA A 561 -13.77 -8.99 10.48
CA ALA A 561 -15.14 -9.34 10.85
C ALA A 561 -15.90 -10.09 9.74
N GLU A 562 -15.67 -9.74 8.48
CA GLU A 562 -16.39 -10.34 7.34
C GLU A 562 -15.69 -11.55 6.73
N TRP A 563 -14.39 -11.73 6.99
CA TRP A 563 -13.56 -12.78 6.39
C TRP A 563 -13.12 -13.86 7.39
N THR A 564 -13.49 -13.72 8.66
CA THR A 564 -13.23 -14.73 9.70
C THR A 564 -14.53 -15.27 10.30
N ASP A 565 -14.48 -16.51 10.81
CA ASP A 565 -15.62 -17.14 11.49
C ASP A 565 -15.53 -16.90 13.00
N TYR A 566 -16.58 -16.30 13.57
CA TYR A 566 -16.68 -16.02 15.01
C TYR A 566 -16.60 -17.30 15.86
N LYS A 567 -16.91 -18.48 15.31
CA LYS A 567 -16.79 -19.77 16.01
C LYS A 567 -15.35 -20.21 16.21
N VAL A 568 -14.45 -19.74 15.36
CA VAL A 568 -13.01 -20.06 15.41
C VAL A 568 -12.24 -18.92 16.07
N ASN A 569 -12.53 -17.68 15.68
CA ASN A 569 -11.87 -16.47 16.19
C ASN A 569 -12.92 -15.37 16.45
N PRO A 570 -13.65 -15.41 17.58
CA PRO A 570 -14.63 -14.37 17.91
C PRO A 570 -13.94 -13.03 18.13
N MET A 571 -14.42 -11.98 17.48
CA MET A 571 -13.82 -10.65 17.57
C MET A 571 -14.87 -9.53 17.66
N ILE A 572 -14.47 -8.44 18.30
CA ILE A 572 -15.21 -7.17 18.33
C ILE A 572 -14.21 -6.03 18.43
N HIS A 573 -14.46 -4.94 17.71
CA HIS A 573 -13.63 -3.74 17.69
C HIS A 573 -14.49 -2.50 17.82
N LEU A 574 -14.15 -1.64 18.78
CA LEU A 574 -14.85 -0.41 19.12
C LEU A 574 -14.01 0.82 18.74
N LEU A 575 -14.60 1.71 17.93
CA LEU A 575 -14.01 2.99 17.54
C LEU A 575 -15.00 4.15 17.76
N PRO A 576 -14.53 5.39 18.00
CA PRO A 576 -13.14 5.82 18.15
C PRO A 576 -12.58 5.61 19.58
N TYR A 577 -11.36 6.11 19.87
CA TYR A 577 -10.89 6.31 21.25
C TYR A 577 -11.81 7.29 22.02
N TRP A 578 -11.71 7.38 23.35
CA TRP A 578 -12.66 8.14 24.17
C TRP A 578 -12.05 9.35 24.92
N ASP A 579 -11.49 10.32 24.19
CA ASP A 579 -10.90 11.56 24.72
C ASP A 579 -11.21 12.78 23.83
N PHE A 580 -12.34 13.46 24.05
CA PHE A 580 -12.82 14.60 23.26
C PHE A 580 -13.19 15.82 24.14
N ASN A 581 -13.83 16.83 23.56
CA ASN A 581 -14.38 17.96 24.31
C ASN A 581 -15.70 17.57 24.98
N GLU A 582 -15.87 17.92 26.26
CA GLU A 582 -17.10 17.60 26.99
C GLU A 582 -18.35 18.16 26.26
N GLY A 583 -19.33 17.29 26.00
CA GLY A 583 -20.54 17.63 25.27
C GLY A 583 -20.45 17.56 23.73
N GLN A 584 -19.26 17.38 23.15
CA GLN A 584 -19.10 17.17 21.70
C GLN A 584 -19.81 15.89 21.25
N LEU A 585 -20.51 15.91 20.10
CA LEU A 585 -21.21 14.73 19.60
C LEU A 585 -20.25 13.78 18.87
N ILE A 586 -20.11 12.56 19.39
CA ILE A 586 -19.19 11.54 18.86
C ILE A 586 -19.96 10.42 18.17
N ASP A 587 -19.61 10.14 16.92
CA ASP A 587 -20.07 8.97 16.19
C ASP A 587 -19.22 7.75 16.59
N ILE A 588 -19.87 6.66 17.00
CA ILE A 588 -19.25 5.43 17.51
C ILE A 588 -19.63 4.28 16.58
N LYS A 589 -18.65 3.44 16.22
CA LYS A 589 -18.89 2.23 15.43
C LYS A 589 -18.39 0.99 16.15
N ILE A 590 -19.06 -0.13 15.92
CA ILE A 590 -18.62 -1.47 16.31
C ILE A 590 -18.51 -2.33 15.06
N TYR A 591 -17.36 -2.99 14.90
CA TYR A 591 -17.14 -4.07 13.93
C TYR A 591 -17.04 -5.40 14.69
N SER A 592 -17.69 -6.45 14.20
CA SER A 592 -17.66 -7.79 14.82
C SER A 592 -18.07 -8.82 13.79
N ASN A 593 -17.49 -10.03 13.85
CA ASN A 593 -17.97 -11.20 13.11
C ASN A 593 -19.18 -11.87 13.78
N ALA A 594 -19.59 -11.39 14.96
CA ALA A 594 -20.78 -11.85 15.64
C ALA A 594 -22.04 -11.12 15.14
N SER A 595 -23.12 -11.88 14.96
CA SER A 595 -24.39 -11.36 14.45
C SER A 595 -25.13 -10.41 15.41
N ARG A 596 -24.74 -10.31 16.68
CA ARG A 596 -25.37 -9.43 17.68
C ARG A 596 -24.31 -8.73 18.53
N THR A 597 -24.37 -7.40 18.55
CA THR A 597 -23.47 -6.55 19.34
C THR A 597 -24.26 -5.57 20.20
N GLU A 598 -23.68 -5.10 21.30
CA GLU A 598 -24.29 -4.11 22.19
C GLU A 598 -23.24 -3.15 22.74
N LEU A 599 -23.62 -1.87 22.84
CA LEU A 599 -22.77 -0.82 23.37
C LEU A 599 -23.26 -0.40 24.77
N PHE A 600 -22.31 -0.20 25.67
CA PHE A 600 -22.55 0.32 27.02
C PHE A 600 -21.72 1.58 27.25
N PHE A 601 -22.28 2.54 27.99
CA PHE A 601 -21.55 3.67 28.54
C PHE A 601 -21.70 3.67 30.07
N ASN A 602 -20.59 3.56 30.80
CA ASN A 602 -20.58 3.44 32.26
C ASN A 602 -21.57 2.39 32.78
N ASP A 603 -21.52 1.19 32.20
CA ASP A 603 -22.39 0.03 32.48
C ASP A 603 -23.89 0.20 32.12
N GLU A 604 -24.30 1.34 31.56
CA GLU A 604 -25.64 1.54 31.02
C GLU A 604 -25.70 1.14 29.53
N SER A 605 -26.63 0.24 29.18
CA SER A 605 -26.82 -0.18 27.78
C SER A 605 -27.37 0.97 26.94
N LEU A 606 -26.73 1.19 25.78
CA LEU A 606 -27.18 2.08 24.72
C LEU A 606 -27.90 1.33 23.59
N GLY A 607 -28.24 0.06 23.82
CA GLY A 607 -28.99 -0.79 22.91
C GLY A 607 -28.11 -1.73 22.08
N ALA A 608 -28.70 -2.87 21.71
CA ALA A 608 -28.08 -3.90 20.87
C ALA A 608 -28.45 -3.73 19.39
N VAL A 609 -27.53 -4.08 18.50
CA VAL A 609 -27.68 -4.11 17.04
C VAL A 609 -27.38 -5.51 16.52
N ASN A 610 -28.20 -5.99 15.59
CA ASN A 610 -27.93 -7.23 14.85
C ASN A 610 -27.27 -6.90 13.51
N ILE A 611 -26.22 -7.65 13.16
CA ILE A 611 -25.48 -7.55 11.90
C ILE A 611 -25.79 -8.80 11.06
N ASP A 612 -26.24 -8.60 9.82
CA ASP A 612 -26.46 -9.67 8.85
C ASP A 612 -25.28 -9.75 7.88
N HIS A 613 -24.33 -10.63 8.18
CA HIS A 613 -23.13 -10.86 7.36
C HIS A 613 -23.45 -11.55 6.02
N VAL A 614 -24.62 -12.20 5.88
CA VAL A 614 -24.96 -13.00 4.70
C VAL A 614 -25.63 -12.16 3.61
N THR A 615 -26.61 -11.34 3.97
CA THR A 615 -27.37 -10.52 3.00
C THR A 615 -27.49 -9.04 3.37
N GLY A 616 -26.98 -8.65 4.55
CA GLY A 616 -27.11 -7.30 5.07
C GLY A 616 -26.38 -6.27 4.20
N LYS A 617 -26.88 -5.03 4.26
CA LYS A 617 -26.29 -3.85 3.60
C LYS A 617 -25.61 -2.89 4.58
N LYS A 618 -25.56 -3.27 5.86
CA LYS A 618 -24.87 -2.58 6.94
C LYS A 618 -24.14 -3.63 7.77
N LEU A 619 -22.83 -3.51 7.84
CA LEU A 619 -21.91 -4.49 8.44
C LEU A 619 -21.30 -3.97 9.76
N SER A 620 -21.95 -2.97 10.37
CA SER A 620 -21.47 -2.34 11.60
C SER A 620 -22.61 -1.83 12.47
N GLY A 621 -22.39 -1.84 13.78
CA GLY A 621 -23.22 -1.11 14.74
C GLY A 621 -22.80 0.35 14.76
N GLU A 622 -23.76 1.28 14.85
CA GLU A 622 -23.50 2.73 14.85
C GLU A 622 -24.32 3.44 15.93
N TRP A 623 -23.67 4.27 16.74
CA TRP A 623 -24.27 5.10 17.79
C TRP A 623 -23.75 6.53 17.68
N ARG A 624 -24.47 7.48 18.28
CA ARG A 624 -24.00 8.86 18.41
C ARG A 624 -24.42 9.44 19.76
N ILE A 625 -23.45 9.81 20.59
CA ILE A 625 -23.69 10.34 21.95
C ILE A 625 -22.78 11.54 22.23
N PRO A 626 -23.19 12.46 23.12
CA PRO A 626 -22.29 13.50 23.61
C PRO A 626 -21.17 12.90 24.47
N TYR A 627 -19.93 13.32 24.22
CA TYR A 627 -18.77 12.89 24.99
C TYR A 627 -18.90 13.31 26.46
N LYS A 628 -18.68 12.34 27.35
CA LYS A 628 -18.45 12.53 28.77
C LYS A 628 -17.34 11.58 29.20
N PRO A 629 -16.44 12.01 30.10
CA PRO A 629 -15.41 11.13 30.64
C PRO A 629 -16.02 9.85 31.21
N GLY A 630 -15.45 8.70 30.86
CA GLY A 630 -16.01 7.40 31.26
C GLY A 630 -15.46 6.24 30.44
N ILE A 631 -16.23 5.16 30.43
CA ILE A 631 -15.88 3.91 29.76
C ILE A 631 -16.98 3.54 28.77
N LEU A 632 -16.61 3.36 27.52
CA LEU A 632 -17.40 2.66 26.52
C LEU A 632 -17.00 1.19 26.50
N LYS A 633 -17.98 0.30 26.49
CA LYS A 633 -17.77 -1.14 26.39
C LYS A 633 -18.65 -1.72 25.28
N ALA A 634 -18.02 -2.44 24.37
CA ALA A 634 -18.67 -3.18 23.31
C ALA A 634 -18.73 -4.68 23.69
N VAL A 635 -19.85 -5.33 23.42
CA VAL A 635 -20.07 -6.76 23.73
C VAL A 635 -20.64 -7.46 22.50
N ALA A 636 -20.02 -8.58 22.11
CA ALA A 636 -20.50 -9.49 21.07
C ALA A 636 -21.12 -10.74 21.69
N TYR A 637 -22.21 -11.23 21.09
CA TYR A 637 -22.96 -12.40 21.55
C TYR A 637 -23.05 -13.50 20.49
N ASP A 638 -23.05 -14.76 20.94
CA ASP A 638 -23.40 -15.90 20.09
C ASP A 638 -24.94 -16.07 19.94
N GLU A 639 -25.39 -17.11 19.23
CA GLU A 639 -26.83 -17.35 19.03
C GLU A 639 -27.58 -17.74 20.31
N LYS A 640 -26.87 -18.12 21.37
CA LYS A 640 -27.47 -18.43 22.68
C LYS A 640 -27.58 -17.20 23.58
N GLY A 641 -26.99 -16.08 23.16
CA GLY A 641 -26.89 -14.85 23.95
C GLY A 641 -25.74 -14.87 24.96
N GLU A 642 -24.77 -15.77 24.82
CA GLU A 642 -23.55 -15.80 25.63
C GLU A 642 -22.54 -14.78 25.09
N ILE A 643 -21.79 -14.14 25.99
CA ILE A 643 -20.75 -13.17 25.61
C ILE A 643 -19.54 -13.94 25.07
N ILE A 644 -19.12 -13.61 23.84
CA ILE A 644 -18.00 -14.28 23.17
C ILE A 644 -16.80 -13.37 22.93
N ALA A 645 -17.00 -12.05 22.86
CA ALA A 645 -15.93 -11.06 22.76
C ALA A 645 -16.35 -9.72 23.37
N THR A 646 -15.38 -8.95 23.85
CA THR A 646 -15.60 -7.59 24.36
C THR A 646 -14.45 -6.67 23.98
N ASP A 647 -14.73 -5.40 23.74
CA ASP A 647 -13.73 -4.35 23.57
C ASP A 647 -14.10 -3.11 24.40
N THR A 648 -13.14 -2.26 24.73
CA THR A 648 -13.33 -1.15 25.66
C THR A 648 -12.50 0.07 25.28
N GLN A 649 -13.13 1.24 25.30
CA GLN A 649 -12.49 2.53 25.17
C GLN A 649 -12.74 3.34 26.43
N CYS A 650 -11.71 3.98 26.97
CA CYS A 650 -11.81 4.76 28.20
C CYS A 650 -11.19 6.14 28.01
N SER A 651 -11.65 7.10 28.81
CA SER A 651 -11.01 8.41 28.90
C SER A 651 -9.67 8.31 29.62
N PHE A 652 -8.69 9.05 29.13
CA PHE A 652 -7.31 9.05 29.60
C PHE A 652 -6.77 10.48 29.75
N SER A 653 -5.76 10.65 30.60
CA SER A 653 -5.03 11.93 30.72
C SER A 653 -3.79 11.97 29.81
N ASP A 654 -2.93 12.98 29.99
CA ASP A 654 -1.65 13.06 29.30
C ASP A 654 -0.74 11.85 29.64
N ALA A 655 0.16 11.53 28.70
CA ALA A 655 1.11 10.44 28.83
C ALA A 655 2.06 10.65 30.01
N ASP A 656 2.25 9.59 30.81
CA ASP A 656 3.11 9.57 32.01
C ASP A 656 4.27 8.57 31.88
N ARG A 657 4.03 7.42 31.22
CA ARG A 657 5.02 6.35 31.07
C ARG A 657 5.03 5.77 29.65
N LEU A 658 6.23 5.38 29.20
CA LEU A 658 6.42 4.59 27.97
C LEU A 658 6.20 3.10 28.25
N ILE A 659 5.64 2.40 27.26
CA ILE A 659 5.46 0.94 27.26
C ILE A 659 6.17 0.37 26.02
N LEU A 660 6.97 -0.69 26.24
CA LEU A 660 7.73 -1.38 25.21
C LEU A 660 7.18 -2.81 25.07
N LYS A 661 6.65 -3.13 23.88
CA LYS A 661 6.11 -4.46 23.57
C LYS A 661 6.84 -5.05 22.36
N PRO A 662 7.82 -5.94 22.58
CA PRO A 662 8.46 -6.65 21.48
C PRO A 662 7.52 -7.73 20.92
N ASP A 663 7.60 -8.01 19.63
CA ASP A 663 6.93 -9.15 18.99
C ASP A 663 7.54 -10.50 19.43
N LYS A 664 8.84 -10.51 19.73
CA LYS A 664 9.56 -11.63 20.35
C LYS A 664 10.71 -11.14 21.23
N THR A 665 11.09 -11.93 22.22
CA THR A 665 12.14 -11.58 23.19
C THR A 665 13.54 -12.06 22.80
N GLU A 666 13.63 -12.95 21.80
CA GLU A 666 14.88 -13.53 21.32
C GLU A 666 15.01 -13.38 19.79
N LEU A 667 16.23 -13.13 19.32
CA LEU A 667 16.59 -13.16 17.89
C LEU A 667 17.78 -14.08 17.64
N GLU A 668 17.94 -14.56 16.42
CA GLU A 668 19.13 -15.31 16.00
C GLU A 668 20.26 -14.36 15.63
N ALA A 669 21.47 -14.58 16.15
CA ALA A 669 22.65 -13.79 15.83
C ALA A 669 23.21 -14.12 14.44
N ASP A 670 22.39 -13.96 13.40
CA ASP A 670 22.70 -14.30 12.00
C ASP A 670 22.91 -13.07 11.11
N GLY A 671 22.68 -11.87 11.63
CA GLY A 671 22.75 -10.58 10.92
C GLY A 671 21.49 -10.19 10.13
N LEU A 672 20.51 -11.10 10.00
CA LEU A 672 19.29 -10.95 9.19
C LEU A 672 18.02 -10.88 10.03
N ASP A 673 17.97 -11.58 11.16
CA ASP A 673 16.79 -11.64 12.00
C ASP A 673 16.45 -10.28 12.63
N LEU A 674 15.16 -10.02 12.83
CA LEU A 674 14.63 -8.75 13.32
C LEU A 674 13.72 -8.96 14.52
N ILE A 675 13.75 -8.02 15.47
CA ILE A 675 12.73 -7.83 16.51
C ILE A 675 12.01 -6.50 16.23
N PHE A 676 10.69 -6.52 16.32
CA PHE A 676 9.82 -5.36 16.16
C PHE A 676 9.28 -4.96 17.52
N VAL A 677 9.67 -3.79 18.02
CA VAL A 677 9.25 -3.28 19.33
C VAL A 677 8.23 -2.16 19.13
N GLU A 678 6.99 -2.41 19.55
CA GLU A 678 5.97 -1.36 19.68
C GLU A 678 6.29 -0.50 20.91
N ILE A 679 6.43 0.80 20.67
CA ILE A 679 6.58 1.85 21.67
C ILE A 679 5.24 2.57 21.76
N SER A 680 4.66 2.60 22.95
CA SER A 680 3.39 3.29 23.22
C SER A 680 3.46 4.02 24.56
N THR A 681 2.37 4.68 24.95
CA THR A 681 2.29 5.41 26.23
C THR A 681 1.02 5.09 26.99
N VAL A 682 1.13 5.19 28.32
CA VAL A 682 -0.01 5.16 29.24
C VAL A 682 -0.01 6.41 30.11
N ASP A 683 -1.18 6.81 30.57
CA ASP A 683 -1.33 7.87 31.55
C ASP A 683 -0.92 7.41 32.98
N ALA A 684 -1.05 8.32 33.95
CA ALA A 684 -0.70 8.05 35.34
C ALA A 684 -1.56 6.92 35.97
N GLN A 685 -2.77 6.70 35.46
CA GLN A 685 -3.69 5.64 35.89
C GLN A 685 -3.44 4.31 35.13
N GLY A 686 -2.60 4.32 34.10
CA GLY A 686 -2.27 3.15 33.29
C GLY A 686 -3.19 2.97 32.08
N ASN A 687 -4.03 3.94 31.75
CA ASN A 687 -4.86 3.89 30.54
C ASN A 687 -4.01 4.21 29.30
N PRO A 688 -4.18 3.49 28.18
CA PRO A 688 -3.51 3.82 26.93
C PRO A 688 -3.86 5.22 26.43
N VAL A 689 -2.85 6.03 26.10
CA VAL A 689 -3.06 7.37 25.52
C VAL A 689 -3.11 7.26 24.00
N ALA A 690 -4.30 6.95 23.47
CA ALA A 690 -4.49 6.56 22.08
C ALA A 690 -4.18 7.66 21.05
N ASN A 691 -4.08 8.92 21.47
CA ASN A 691 -3.74 10.07 20.64
C ASN A 691 -2.37 10.69 20.99
N ALA A 692 -1.50 9.98 21.73
CA ALA A 692 -0.18 10.51 22.08
C ALA A 692 0.69 10.74 20.83
N ASN A 693 1.38 11.88 20.81
CA ASN A 693 2.26 12.32 19.71
C ASN A 693 3.67 12.72 20.21
N ASN A 694 4.07 12.24 21.39
CA ASN A 694 5.32 12.63 22.03
C ASN A 694 6.54 12.31 21.15
N ARG A 695 7.57 13.17 21.19
CA ARG A 695 8.88 12.85 20.62
C ARG A 695 9.59 11.85 21.51
N VAL A 696 10.10 10.75 20.95
CA VAL A 696 10.88 9.76 21.69
C VAL A 696 12.28 9.60 21.11
N GLN A 697 13.26 9.36 21.98
CA GLN A 697 14.63 9.00 21.63
C GLN A 697 14.84 7.53 21.94
N VAL A 698 15.31 6.77 20.96
CA VAL A 698 15.56 5.33 21.03
C VAL A 698 17.06 5.07 21.00
N LYS A 699 17.54 4.22 21.91
CA LYS A 699 18.93 3.79 21.98
C LYS A 699 19.00 2.27 22.11
N VAL A 700 19.74 1.63 21.21
CA VAL A 700 20.00 0.19 21.21
C VAL A 700 21.49 -0.06 21.37
N THR A 701 21.88 -0.95 22.27
CA THR A 701 23.28 -1.36 22.48
C THR A 701 23.38 -2.87 22.70
N GLY A 702 24.61 -3.42 22.62
CA GLY A 702 24.85 -4.86 22.78
C GLY A 702 24.79 -5.61 21.44
N ALA A 703 24.21 -6.82 21.46
CA ALA A 703 24.16 -7.78 20.36
C ALA A 703 23.10 -7.47 19.27
N GLY A 704 22.51 -6.28 19.30
CA GLY A 704 21.53 -5.80 18.33
C GLY A 704 21.85 -4.40 17.84
N ARG A 705 21.20 -3.99 16.75
CA ARG A 705 21.38 -2.68 16.10
C ARG A 705 20.01 -2.11 15.70
N LEU A 706 19.79 -0.82 15.94
CA LEU A 706 18.58 -0.14 15.46
C LEU A 706 18.70 0.10 13.96
N VAL A 707 17.72 -0.35 13.18
CA VAL A 707 17.74 -0.25 11.70
C VAL A 707 16.52 0.45 11.11
N GLY A 708 15.60 0.93 11.94
CA GLY A 708 14.42 1.66 11.48
C GLY A 708 13.53 2.14 12.63
N LEU A 709 12.94 3.32 12.45
CA LEU A 709 11.84 3.86 13.26
C LEU A 709 10.69 4.25 12.34
N ASP A 710 9.46 3.83 12.65
CA ASP A 710 8.27 4.18 11.86
C ASP A 710 7.02 4.34 12.73
N ASN A 711 6.19 5.33 12.44
CA ASN A 711 4.92 5.56 13.11
C ASN A 711 3.72 5.52 12.15
N GLY A 712 3.93 5.33 10.84
CA GLY A 712 2.84 5.31 9.86
C GLY A 712 2.25 6.68 9.50
N ASP A 713 2.74 7.80 10.06
CA ASP A 713 2.28 9.13 9.70
C ASP A 713 2.89 9.56 8.35
N SER A 714 2.02 9.74 7.36
CA SER A 714 2.41 10.23 6.03
C SER A 714 2.86 11.69 6.06
N THR A 715 2.49 12.47 7.08
CA THR A 715 2.89 13.88 7.25
C THR A 715 4.17 14.06 8.08
N ASP A 716 4.77 12.98 8.59
CA ASP A 716 5.95 13.02 9.44
C ASP A 716 7.25 12.78 8.65
N TYR A 717 8.00 13.86 8.40
CA TYR A 717 9.25 13.84 7.65
C TYR A 717 10.51 13.56 8.50
N ASP A 718 10.36 13.07 9.73
CA ASP A 718 11.47 12.47 10.46
C ASP A 718 12.09 11.31 9.68
N GLN A 719 13.40 11.10 9.83
CA GLN A 719 14.12 10.04 9.12
C GLN A 719 13.70 8.64 9.60
N TYR A 720 13.44 7.72 8.67
CA TYR A 720 13.27 6.29 9.00
C TYR A 720 14.54 5.70 9.61
N LYS A 721 15.71 6.13 9.11
CA LYS A 721 17.05 5.72 9.58
C LYS A 721 17.61 6.64 10.67
N GLY A 722 16.75 7.17 11.54
CA GLY A 722 17.10 8.04 12.66
C GLY A 722 17.03 7.35 14.04
N THR A 723 17.40 8.06 15.11
CA THR A 723 17.30 7.57 16.49
C THR A 723 16.21 8.27 17.31
N SER A 724 15.51 9.25 16.73
CA SER A 724 14.42 9.99 17.35
C SER A 724 13.26 10.16 16.38
N ARG A 725 12.03 9.95 16.85
CA ARG A 725 10.79 10.11 16.06
C ARG A 725 9.59 10.41 16.97
N LYS A 726 8.54 11.05 16.46
CA LYS A 726 7.27 11.20 17.20
C LYS A 726 6.48 9.88 17.25
N LEU A 727 5.71 9.67 18.32
CA LEU A 727 4.55 8.77 18.27
C LEU A 727 3.51 9.36 17.30
N PHE A 728 2.73 8.50 16.64
CA PHE A 728 1.53 8.91 15.89
C PHE A 728 0.36 8.09 16.39
N SER A 729 -0.73 8.75 16.79
CA SER A 729 -1.89 8.11 17.40
C SER A 729 -1.49 7.04 18.44
N GLY A 730 -0.63 7.45 19.37
CA GLY A 730 -0.21 6.63 20.51
C GLY A 730 0.90 5.61 20.26
N LYS A 731 1.40 5.45 19.02
CA LYS A 731 2.32 4.35 18.68
C LYS A 731 3.52 4.79 17.83
N LEU A 732 4.65 4.10 18.05
CA LEU A 732 5.86 4.10 17.23
C LEU A 732 6.41 2.66 17.17
N LEU A 733 6.99 2.27 16.05
CA LEU A 733 7.71 1.02 15.87
C LEU A 733 9.22 1.29 15.88
N ALA A 734 9.96 0.48 16.65
CA ALA A 734 11.42 0.34 16.51
C ALA A 734 11.79 -1.03 15.95
N ILE A 735 12.65 -1.05 14.93
CA ILE A 735 13.13 -2.27 14.28
C ILE A 735 14.57 -2.52 14.71
N ILE A 736 14.79 -3.64 15.40
CA ILE A 736 16.10 -4.05 15.91
C ILE A 736 16.58 -5.26 15.11
N ALA A 737 17.68 -5.11 14.38
CA ALA A 737 18.31 -6.21 13.67
C ALA A 737 19.37 -6.92 14.51
N ALA A 738 19.59 -8.19 14.20
CA ALA A 738 20.67 -8.99 14.72
C ALA A 738 22.05 -8.43 14.36
N LYS A 739 23.02 -8.64 15.25
CA LYS A 739 24.44 -8.71 14.90
C LYS A 739 24.84 -10.17 14.64
N LEU A 740 26.12 -10.40 14.34
CA LEU A 740 26.67 -11.74 14.15
C LEU A 740 27.09 -12.40 15.47
N GLU A 741 27.33 -11.61 16.52
CA GLU A 741 27.69 -12.13 17.84
C GLU A 741 26.44 -12.31 18.72
N PRO A 742 26.27 -13.48 19.39
CA PRO A 742 25.21 -13.67 20.38
C PRO A 742 25.49 -12.85 21.65
N GLY A 743 24.44 -12.53 22.41
CA GLY A 743 24.55 -11.77 23.65
C GLY A 743 23.27 -11.00 24.01
N GLU A 744 23.38 -10.14 25.01
CA GLU A 744 22.28 -9.28 25.46
C GLU A 744 22.12 -8.06 24.54
N ILE A 745 20.88 -7.62 24.36
CA ILE A 745 20.49 -6.42 23.63
C ILE A 745 19.78 -5.51 24.62
N TYR A 746 20.26 -4.28 24.77
CA TYR A 746 19.67 -3.29 25.67
C TYR A 746 19.00 -2.19 24.86
N LEU A 747 17.69 -2.04 25.06
CA LEU A 747 16.86 -0.98 24.51
C LEU A 747 16.51 0.02 25.62
N GLU A 748 16.85 1.29 25.41
CA GLU A 748 16.41 2.42 26.24
C GLU A 748 15.59 3.38 25.38
N VAL A 749 14.40 3.75 25.86
CA VAL A 749 13.53 4.73 25.21
C VAL A 749 13.19 5.85 26.19
N THR A 750 13.40 7.09 25.77
CA THR A 750 13.20 8.29 26.59
C THR A 750 12.31 9.31 25.87
N SER A 751 11.58 10.11 26.64
CA SER A 751 10.81 11.26 26.15
C SER A 751 10.76 12.33 27.23
N ILE A 752 10.70 13.61 26.84
CA ILE A 752 10.73 14.71 27.81
C ILE A 752 9.43 14.74 28.61
N GLY A 753 9.55 14.81 29.94
CA GLY A 753 8.40 14.85 30.84
C GLY A 753 7.71 13.50 31.06
N ILE A 754 8.22 12.42 30.47
CA ILE A 754 7.66 11.06 30.57
C ILE A 754 8.70 10.13 31.22
N THR A 755 8.24 9.20 32.05
CA THR A 755 9.11 8.18 32.64
C THR A 755 9.68 7.28 31.55
N LYS A 756 11.02 7.18 31.49
CA LYS A 756 11.72 6.33 30.52
C LYS A 756 11.37 4.84 30.67
N ALA A 757 11.52 4.09 29.59
CA ALA A 757 11.37 2.64 29.59
C ALA A 757 12.66 1.96 29.10
N GLU A 758 12.94 0.80 29.68
CA GLU A 758 14.10 -0.04 29.34
C GLU A 758 13.62 -1.47 29.10
N LEU A 759 14.25 -2.15 28.16
CA LEU A 759 13.97 -3.53 27.82
C LEU A 759 15.27 -4.28 27.50
N THR A 760 15.43 -5.47 28.07
CA THR A 760 16.52 -6.38 27.72
C THR A 760 15.98 -7.52 26.87
N LEU A 761 16.60 -7.72 25.71
CA LEU A 761 16.31 -8.79 24.74
C LEU A 761 17.58 -9.61 24.55
N ARG A 762 17.48 -10.77 23.89
CA ARG A 762 18.61 -11.67 23.71
C ARG A 762 18.84 -12.08 22.26
N ALA A 763 20.08 -11.99 21.80
CA ALA A 763 20.55 -12.65 20.60
C ALA A 763 21.10 -14.03 20.98
N LYS A 764 20.42 -15.10 20.56
CA LYS A 764 20.91 -16.48 20.73
C LYS A 764 21.87 -16.85 19.60
N GLU A 765 22.67 -17.88 19.81
CA GLU A 765 23.51 -18.43 18.76
C GLU A 765 22.64 -18.85 17.56
N GLY A 766 22.87 -18.19 16.42
CA GLY A 766 22.18 -18.44 15.17
C GLY A 766 23.04 -19.29 14.23
N LYS A 767 22.44 -19.82 13.17
CA LYS A 767 23.21 -20.45 12.09
C LYS A 767 24.01 -19.38 11.38
N HIS A 768 25.33 -19.40 11.51
CA HIS A 768 26.18 -18.48 10.74
C HIS A 768 26.01 -18.76 9.24
N LEU A 769 25.44 -17.79 8.51
CA LEU A 769 25.25 -17.85 7.07
C LEU A 769 26.42 -17.14 6.39
N PRO A 770 27.32 -17.86 5.69
CA PRO A 770 28.39 -17.23 4.93
C PRO A 770 27.81 -16.28 3.90
N GLY A 771 28.35 -15.08 3.81
CA GLY A 771 27.86 -14.06 2.86
C GLY A 771 26.93 -13.02 3.44
N VAL A 772 26.77 -12.95 4.76
CA VAL A 772 26.02 -11.90 5.47
C VAL A 772 26.99 -10.96 6.21
N SER A 773 26.70 -9.67 6.21
CA SER A 773 27.31 -8.67 7.09
C SER A 773 26.23 -7.95 7.93
N ALA A 774 26.67 -7.30 9.02
CA ALA A 774 25.80 -6.55 9.93
C ALA A 774 26.46 -5.22 10.32
N TRP A 775 26.76 -4.39 9.33
CA TRP A 775 27.51 -3.13 9.47
C TRP A 775 26.61 -1.90 9.66
N MET A 776 25.43 -1.88 9.05
CA MET A 776 24.60 -0.68 9.01
C MET A 776 23.79 -0.50 10.29
N GLU A 777 23.73 0.73 10.79
CA GLU A 777 22.91 1.13 11.94
C GLU A 777 22.31 2.52 11.68
N ASN A 778 21.26 2.86 12.44
CA ASN A 778 20.61 4.17 12.31
C ASN A 778 21.57 5.31 12.65
N ILE A 779 21.40 6.42 11.93
CA ILE A 779 22.16 7.65 12.14
C ILE A 779 21.56 8.39 13.32
N THR A 780 22.42 8.92 14.20
CA THR A 780 21.96 9.70 15.35
C THR A 780 21.19 10.93 14.88
N SER A 781 19.92 11.04 15.29
CA SER A 781 19.08 12.21 14.99
C SER A 781 19.61 13.46 15.70
N GLU A 782 19.33 14.64 15.12
CA GLU A 782 19.55 15.90 15.81
C GLU A 782 18.74 15.97 17.11
N VAL A 783 19.31 16.60 18.14
CA VAL A 783 18.63 16.77 19.43
C VAL A 783 17.41 17.66 19.23
N ASN A 784 16.24 17.15 19.56
CA ASN A 784 14.98 17.88 19.57
C ASN A 784 14.34 17.79 20.96
N THR A 785 14.05 18.95 21.56
CA THR A 785 13.48 19.06 22.92
C THR A 785 12.02 19.51 22.93
N GLU A 786 11.31 19.35 21.82
CA GLU A 786 9.90 19.72 21.73
C GLU A 786 9.02 18.86 22.66
N ILE A 787 7.92 19.48 23.11
CA ILE A 787 6.79 18.80 23.74
C ILE A 787 5.57 19.24 22.93
N PRO A 788 5.07 18.41 22.00
CA PRO A 788 3.97 18.79 21.13
C PRO A 788 2.65 18.95 21.91
N ILE A 789 1.76 19.80 21.41
CA ILE A 789 0.35 19.80 21.83
C ILE A 789 -0.25 18.45 21.41
N ARG A 790 -0.79 17.69 22.36
CA ARG A 790 -1.52 16.44 22.12
C ARG A 790 -3.00 16.71 21.92
N LYS A 791 -3.58 17.59 22.75
CA LYS A 791 -5.00 17.92 22.75
C LYS A 791 -5.21 19.42 22.95
N ILE A 792 -6.16 19.98 22.20
CA ILE A 792 -6.76 21.28 22.51
C ILE A 792 -8.13 20.99 23.11
N GLU A 793 -8.27 21.22 24.40
CA GLU A 793 -9.53 21.03 25.10
C GLU A 793 -10.37 22.31 25.03
N LEU A 794 -11.54 22.22 24.42
CA LEU A 794 -12.46 23.33 24.28
C LEU A 794 -13.56 23.27 25.35
N THR A 795 -13.92 24.43 25.87
CA THR A 795 -15.07 24.60 26.78
C THR A 795 -16.02 25.66 26.22
N ASN A 796 -17.27 25.27 25.94
CA ASN A 796 -18.33 26.19 25.57
C ASN A 796 -19.02 26.75 26.83
N HIS A 797 -18.93 28.06 27.05
CA HIS A 797 -19.54 28.76 28.17
C HIS A 797 -20.97 29.26 27.86
N GLY A 798 -21.44 29.07 26.62
CA GLY A 798 -22.79 29.40 26.17
C GLY A 798 -23.57 28.16 25.69
N GLY A 799 -24.63 28.39 24.91
CA GLY A 799 -25.39 27.32 24.25
C GLY A 799 -24.86 27.03 22.84
N SER A 800 -24.95 25.78 22.40
CA SER A 800 -24.68 25.39 20.99
C SER A 800 -25.82 25.73 20.03
N ALA A 801 -27.00 26.09 20.55
CA ALA A 801 -28.12 26.59 19.76
C ALA A 801 -28.20 28.12 19.91
N LEU A 802 -27.85 28.86 18.86
CA LEU A 802 -27.89 30.32 18.84
C LEU A 802 -29.21 30.80 18.22
N THR A 803 -29.83 31.78 18.87
CA THR A 803 -31.12 32.37 18.44
C THR A 803 -31.05 33.89 18.52
N ARG A 804 -32.12 34.60 18.16
CA ARG A 804 -32.18 36.06 18.37
C ARG A 804 -32.06 36.45 19.83
N GLU A 805 -32.59 35.63 20.74
CA GLU A 805 -32.55 35.85 22.19
C GLU A 805 -31.17 35.55 22.77
N HIS A 806 -30.45 34.59 22.18
CA HIS A 806 -29.11 34.16 22.58
C HIS A 806 -28.18 34.09 21.36
N PRO A 807 -27.74 35.23 20.81
CA PRO A 807 -27.09 35.29 19.50
C PRO A 807 -25.60 34.95 19.53
N SER A 808 -24.97 34.82 20.70
CA SER A 808 -23.54 34.56 20.81
C SER A 808 -23.20 33.50 21.84
N ALA A 809 -22.03 32.88 21.66
CA ALA A 809 -21.42 31.95 22.61
C ALA A 809 -19.92 32.23 22.72
N LYS A 810 -19.38 32.01 23.92
CA LYS A 810 -17.95 32.13 24.22
C LYS A 810 -17.36 30.75 24.43
N VAL A 811 -16.21 30.51 23.82
CA VAL A 811 -15.49 29.24 23.89
C VAL A 811 -14.04 29.52 24.30
N THR A 812 -13.51 28.73 25.22
CA THR A 812 -12.11 28.80 25.66
C THR A 812 -11.37 27.53 25.27
N ALA A 813 -10.07 27.66 24.99
CA ALA A 813 -9.16 26.56 24.70
C ALA A 813 -8.15 26.36 25.84
N LYS A 814 -7.85 25.11 26.17
CA LYS A 814 -6.75 24.69 27.03
C LYS A 814 -5.82 23.77 26.24
N LEU A 815 -4.53 24.06 26.25
CA LEU A 815 -3.52 23.24 25.59
C LEU A 815 -3.02 22.15 26.52
N LEU A 816 -2.99 20.91 26.04
CA LEU A 816 -2.51 19.75 26.78
C LEU A 816 -1.40 19.04 25.99
N PRO A 817 -0.29 18.64 26.64
CA PRO A 817 -0.02 18.86 28.06
C PRO A 817 0.28 20.34 28.38
N GLU A 818 0.07 20.76 29.63
CA GLU A 818 0.21 22.18 30.03
C GLU A 818 1.63 22.72 29.85
N ASN A 819 2.64 21.85 29.83
CA ASN A 819 4.05 22.18 29.61
C ASN A 819 4.47 22.05 28.13
N THR A 820 3.52 22.00 27.19
CA THR A 820 3.80 22.02 25.75
C THR A 820 4.74 23.18 25.38
N THR A 821 5.62 22.94 24.41
CA THR A 821 6.52 23.97 23.88
C THR A 821 5.87 24.82 22.78
N TYR A 822 4.65 24.48 22.36
CA TYR A 822 3.90 25.16 21.31
C TYR A 822 2.69 25.90 21.86
N HIS A 823 2.43 27.09 21.31
CA HIS A 823 1.31 27.95 21.69
C HIS A 823 0.61 28.58 20.48
N ASP A 824 0.95 28.12 19.28
CA ASP A 824 0.32 28.53 18.02
C ASP A 824 -1.04 27.85 17.87
N ILE A 825 -2.11 28.59 18.19
CA ILE A 825 -3.47 28.16 17.87
C ILE A 825 -4.16 29.11 16.91
N THR A 826 -5.03 28.55 16.07
CA THR A 826 -5.86 29.30 15.13
C THR A 826 -7.32 28.96 15.29
N TRP A 827 -8.18 29.97 15.42
CA TRP A 827 -9.64 29.81 15.45
C TRP A 827 -10.27 30.04 14.09
N LYS A 828 -11.23 29.19 13.72
CA LYS A 828 -11.98 29.27 12.46
C LYS A 828 -13.44 28.88 12.67
N VAL A 829 -14.33 29.47 11.89
CA VAL A 829 -15.73 29.02 11.76
C VAL A 829 -15.92 28.40 10.39
N VAL A 830 -16.31 27.12 10.38
CA VAL A 830 -16.38 26.30 9.17
C VAL A 830 -17.70 25.54 9.09
N THR A 831 -18.07 25.08 7.89
CA THR A 831 -19.14 24.11 7.70
C THR A 831 -18.72 22.74 8.22
N SER A 832 -19.64 21.77 8.26
CA SER A 832 -19.29 20.37 8.57
C SER A 832 -18.28 19.75 7.60
N GLY A 833 -18.11 20.32 6.40
CA GLY A 833 -17.08 19.92 5.43
C GLY A 833 -15.74 20.66 5.58
N GLY A 834 -15.55 21.47 6.63
CA GLY A 834 -14.31 22.22 6.86
C GLY A 834 -14.16 23.50 6.02
N ILE A 835 -15.20 23.94 5.31
CA ILE A 835 -15.16 25.14 4.47
C ILE A 835 -15.52 26.38 5.30
N LYS A 836 -14.77 27.47 5.19
CA LYS A 836 -15.09 28.74 5.87
C LYS A 836 -16.53 29.16 5.59
N THR A 837 -17.29 29.50 6.64
CA THR A 837 -18.68 29.97 6.53
C THR A 837 -18.82 31.44 6.90
N ASN A 838 -19.81 32.12 6.34
CA ASN A 838 -20.15 33.53 6.61
C ASN A 838 -21.38 33.71 7.50
N ILE A 839 -22.02 32.62 7.95
CA ILE A 839 -23.21 32.69 8.81
C ILE A 839 -22.90 33.12 10.26
N VAL A 840 -21.62 33.32 10.59
CA VAL A 840 -21.10 33.66 11.92
C VAL A 840 -19.99 34.71 11.82
N GLU A 841 -20.02 35.70 12.72
CA GLU A 841 -18.88 36.56 13.02
C GLU A 841 -18.02 35.91 14.11
N LEU A 842 -16.72 35.76 13.88
CA LEU A 842 -15.75 35.21 14.83
C LEU A 842 -14.85 36.31 15.37
N ARG A 843 -14.78 36.45 16.70
CA ARG A 843 -13.80 37.29 17.39
C ARG A 843 -12.94 36.41 18.29
N ALA A 844 -11.65 36.31 18.02
CA ALA A 844 -10.73 35.47 18.79
C ALA A 844 -9.60 36.30 19.41
N TYR A 845 -9.26 35.99 20.66
CA TYR A 845 -8.19 36.61 21.45
C TYR A 845 -7.40 35.52 22.18
N GLY A 846 -6.33 35.03 21.55
CA GLY A 846 -5.50 33.96 22.12
C GLY A 846 -6.32 32.68 22.35
N MET A 847 -6.45 32.28 23.63
CA MET A 847 -7.18 31.07 24.06
C MET A 847 -8.69 31.24 24.11
N GLU A 848 -9.25 32.39 23.74
CA GLU A 848 -10.69 32.66 23.78
C GLU A 848 -11.23 32.98 22.38
N ALA A 849 -12.44 32.50 22.08
CA ALA A 849 -13.20 32.85 20.90
C ALA A 849 -14.65 33.16 21.26
N GLU A 850 -15.21 34.19 20.64
CA GLU A 850 -16.62 34.53 20.68
C GLU A 850 -17.19 34.42 19.27
N VAL A 851 -18.26 33.64 19.14
CA VAL A 851 -19.03 33.47 17.90
C VAL A 851 -20.35 34.22 18.04
N THR A 852 -20.71 35.00 17.02
CA THR A 852 -21.99 35.71 16.96
C THR A 852 -22.74 35.32 15.70
N ALA A 853 -23.99 34.89 15.86
CA ALA A 853 -24.85 34.45 14.78
C ALA A 853 -25.22 35.61 13.82
N VAL A 854 -25.07 35.37 12.52
CA VAL A 854 -25.40 36.30 11.44
C VAL A 854 -26.47 35.73 10.52
N GLY A 855 -26.45 34.42 10.25
CA GLY A 855 -27.40 33.72 9.39
C GLY A 855 -27.77 32.33 9.92
N ASP A 856 -28.91 31.82 9.47
CA ASP A 856 -29.39 30.48 9.85
C ASP A 856 -28.52 29.38 9.23
N GLY A 857 -28.32 28.28 9.98
CA GLY A 857 -27.58 27.12 9.51
C GLY A 857 -26.76 26.42 10.59
N GLU A 858 -26.03 25.36 10.19
CA GLU A 858 -25.10 24.63 11.05
C GLU A 858 -23.65 25.09 10.78
N PHE A 859 -22.85 25.24 11.82
CA PHE A 859 -21.41 25.47 11.70
C PHE A 859 -20.62 24.75 12.79
N ARG A 860 -19.31 24.68 12.60
CA ARG A 860 -18.33 24.21 13.57
C ARG A 860 -17.40 25.36 13.93
N LEU A 861 -17.23 25.62 15.23
CA LEU A 861 -16.11 26.44 15.71
C LEU A 861 -14.93 25.50 15.89
N ARG A 862 -13.83 25.78 15.19
CA ARG A 862 -12.62 24.96 15.19
C ARG A 862 -11.44 25.73 15.75
N CYS A 863 -10.65 25.06 16.55
CA CYS A 863 -9.35 25.50 17.04
C CYS A 863 -8.29 24.49 16.59
N THR A 864 -7.26 24.95 15.89
CA THR A 864 -6.18 24.08 15.40
C THR A 864 -4.82 24.52 15.93
N ALA A 865 -3.86 23.60 15.96
CA ALA A 865 -2.44 23.86 16.21
C ALA A 865 -1.56 23.08 15.23
N ASN A 866 -0.38 23.62 14.91
CA ASN A 866 0.49 23.01 13.90
C ASN A 866 1.66 22.20 14.49
N ASN A 867 2.02 22.39 15.76
CA ASN A 867 3.19 21.72 16.38
C ASN A 867 4.48 21.85 15.55
N GLY A 868 4.67 23.01 14.91
CA GLY A 868 5.82 23.29 14.03
C GLY A 868 5.73 22.70 12.61
N LYS A 869 4.64 22.01 12.25
CA LYS A 869 4.34 21.58 10.87
C LYS A 869 3.83 22.75 10.02
N ARG A 870 3.79 22.55 8.70
CA ARG A 870 3.23 23.52 7.74
C ARG A 870 1.69 23.50 7.73
N SER A 871 1.12 22.31 7.84
CA SER A 871 -0.31 22.03 7.97
C SER A 871 -0.72 21.92 9.45
N SER A 872 -2.03 21.86 9.72
CA SER A 872 -2.51 21.63 11.09
C SER A 872 -2.09 20.23 11.53
N GLU A 873 -1.76 20.03 12.80
CA GLU A 873 -1.51 18.70 13.37
C GLU A 873 -2.65 18.30 14.32
N ILE A 874 -3.14 19.26 15.10
CA ILE A 874 -4.23 19.06 16.06
C ILE A 874 -5.44 19.84 15.62
N VAL A 875 -6.59 19.18 15.58
CA VAL A 875 -7.90 19.77 15.28
C VAL A 875 -8.84 19.48 16.44
N SER A 876 -9.42 20.53 17.02
CA SER A 876 -10.45 20.43 18.04
C SER A 876 -11.62 21.34 17.67
N GLU A 877 -12.86 20.90 17.89
CA GLU A 877 -14.03 21.64 17.42
C GLU A 877 -15.30 21.37 18.23
N PHE A 878 -16.27 22.28 18.07
CA PHE A 878 -17.63 22.18 18.60
C PHE A 878 -18.67 22.47 17.51
N GLU A 879 -19.78 21.73 17.54
CA GLU A 879 -20.96 22.01 16.70
C GLU A 879 -21.85 23.11 17.28
N PHE A 880 -22.38 23.93 16.36
CA PHE A 880 -23.36 24.95 16.64
C PHE A 880 -24.48 24.96 15.58
N VAL A 881 -25.67 25.38 15.99
CA VAL A 881 -26.84 25.58 15.12
C VAL A 881 -27.40 26.98 15.35
N ILE A 882 -27.68 27.72 14.27
CA ILE A 882 -28.29 29.04 14.30
C ILE A 882 -29.71 28.96 13.75
N THR A 883 -30.66 29.56 14.46
CA THR A 883 -32.05 29.68 14.00
C THR A 883 -32.63 31.07 14.24
N GLY A 884 -33.47 31.55 13.32
CA GLY A 884 -34.20 32.81 13.44
C GLY A 884 -33.46 34.06 12.92
N MET A 885 -32.27 33.95 12.34
CA MET A 885 -31.53 35.07 11.74
C MET A 885 -31.89 35.34 10.28
N GLY A 886 -32.38 34.33 9.55
CA GLY A 886 -32.62 34.40 8.10
C GLY A 886 -31.40 34.00 7.27
N ALA A 887 -31.53 34.05 5.94
CA ALA A 887 -30.46 33.73 5.01
C ALA A 887 -29.46 34.90 4.88
N VAL A 888 -28.18 34.57 4.71
CA VAL A 888 -27.12 35.54 4.39
C VAL A 888 -26.75 35.46 2.92
N THR A 889 -26.31 36.58 2.36
CA THR A 889 -25.77 36.61 1.00
C THR A 889 -24.31 36.18 0.98
N VAL A 890 -23.86 35.62 -0.15
CA VAL A 890 -22.48 35.22 -0.39
C VAL A 890 -21.79 36.29 -1.24
N ASN A 891 -20.57 36.70 -0.86
CA ASN A 891 -19.78 37.66 -1.61
C ASN A 891 -19.06 36.96 -2.79
N PRO A 892 -19.48 37.16 -4.06
CA PRO A 892 -18.89 36.49 -5.21
C PRO A 892 -17.49 37.03 -5.57
N TYR A 893 -17.04 38.11 -4.92
CA TYR A 893 -15.71 38.71 -5.11
C TYR A 893 -14.63 38.09 -4.23
N GLU A 894 -15.02 37.20 -3.31
CA GLU A 894 -14.13 36.26 -2.63
C GLU A 894 -14.27 34.89 -3.30
N PHE A 895 -13.29 34.00 -3.12
CA PHE A 895 -13.37 32.66 -3.69
C PHE A 895 -14.51 31.85 -3.07
N VAL A 896 -15.49 31.48 -3.89
CA VAL A 896 -16.64 30.66 -3.51
C VAL A 896 -16.33 29.21 -3.86
N TYR A 897 -16.11 28.39 -2.83
CA TYR A 897 -15.82 26.96 -3.01
C TYR A 897 -17.03 26.20 -3.53
N ALA A 898 -16.79 25.23 -4.42
CA ALA A 898 -17.86 24.44 -5.00
C ALA A 898 -18.56 23.54 -3.98
N GLY A 899 -17.87 23.13 -2.91
CA GLY A 899 -18.48 22.41 -1.79
C GLY A 899 -19.54 23.22 -1.02
N LEU A 900 -19.69 24.52 -1.30
CA LEU A 900 -20.76 25.39 -0.76
C LEU A 900 -21.99 25.49 -1.67
N TYR A 901 -22.08 24.68 -2.74
CA TYR A 901 -23.25 24.70 -3.61
C TYR A 901 -24.54 24.50 -2.79
N ASN A 902 -25.60 25.21 -3.17
CA ASN A 902 -26.91 25.17 -2.48
C ASN A 902 -28.07 24.93 -3.45
N ALA A 903 -27.77 24.65 -4.72
CA ALA A 903 -28.70 24.16 -5.71
C ALA A 903 -28.00 23.21 -6.69
N SER A 904 -28.60 22.07 -7.00
CA SER A 904 -28.12 21.15 -8.04
C SER A 904 -29.27 20.28 -8.53
N ASN A 905 -29.12 19.69 -9.73
CA ASN A 905 -30.05 18.71 -10.28
C ASN A 905 -29.79 17.28 -9.77
N LEU A 906 -28.66 17.04 -9.10
CA LEU A 906 -28.31 15.77 -8.45
C LEU A 906 -27.50 15.98 -7.17
N GLU A 907 -27.23 14.92 -6.45
CA GLU A 907 -26.25 14.93 -5.37
C GLU A 907 -24.83 14.83 -5.95
N LEU A 908 -23.95 15.74 -5.55
CA LEU A 908 -22.57 15.81 -6.04
C LEU A 908 -21.62 15.27 -4.97
N SER A 909 -20.60 14.54 -5.41
CA SER A 909 -19.58 13.96 -4.52
C SER A 909 -18.59 15.04 -4.05
N SER A 910 -17.99 14.84 -2.88
CA SER A 910 -16.88 15.69 -2.42
C SER A 910 -15.69 15.51 -3.36
N GLY A 911 -15.08 16.63 -3.76
CA GLY A 911 -13.81 16.65 -4.49
C GLY A 911 -12.65 17.07 -3.59
N LEU A 912 -11.47 17.24 -4.20
CA LEU A 912 -10.28 17.73 -3.51
C LEU A 912 -10.44 19.18 -3.03
N GLN A 913 -9.73 19.57 -1.97
CA GLN A 913 -9.59 20.96 -1.52
C GLN A 913 -10.92 21.75 -1.40
N SER A 914 -11.94 21.14 -0.78
CA SER A 914 -13.30 21.72 -0.63
C SER A 914 -14.09 21.90 -1.93
N GLY A 915 -13.64 21.26 -3.02
CA GLY A 915 -14.34 21.18 -4.29
C GLY A 915 -15.43 20.10 -4.32
N ILE A 916 -15.98 19.87 -5.51
CA ILE A 916 -16.91 18.77 -5.80
C ILE A 916 -16.40 17.96 -6.99
N SER A 917 -16.80 16.69 -7.07
CA SER A 917 -16.60 15.83 -8.24
C SER A 917 -17.93 15.63 -8.98
N THR A 918 -17.89 15.76 -10.30
CA THR A 918 -19.06 15.58 -11.17
C THR A 918 -19.20 14.15 -11.71
N ASN A 919 -20.41 13.79 -12.13
CA ASN A 919 -20.70 12.50 -12.75
C ASN A 919 -20.49 12.54 -14.27
N GLU A 920 -20.05 11.43 -14.86
CA GLU A 920 -19.78 11.34 -16.29
C GLU A 920 -21.05 11.18 -17.14
N SER A 921 -21.99 10.36 -16.66
CA SER A 921 -23.14 9.89 -17.47
C SER A 921 -24.34 10.85 -17.48
N VAL A 922 -24.28 11.96 -16.75
CA VAL A 922 -25.38 12.92 -16.60
C VAL A 922 -24.87 14.35 -16.64
N GLU A 923 -25.74 15.28 -17.01
CA GLU A 923 -25.48 16.71 -16.88
C GLU A 923 -25.41 17.10 -15.38
N ASN A 924 -24.41 17.88 -15.00
CA ASN A 924 -24.19 18.33 -13.63
C ASN A 924 -24.41 19.85 -13.58
N GLN A 925 -25.44 20.29 -12.86
CA GLN A 925 -25.74 21.71 -12.63
C GLN A 925 -25.27 22.07 -11.22
N VAL A 926 -24.26 22.92 -11.10
CA VAL A 926 -23.68 23.35 -9.83
C VAL A 926 -24.09 24.80 -9.57
N GLY A 927 -25.10 24.98 -8.73
CA GLY A 927 -25.77 26.25 -8.48
C GLY A 927 -25.45 26.89 -7.13
N PHE A 928 -25.32 28.21 -7.18
CA PHE A 928 -25.04 29.08 -6.03
C PHE A 928 -26.07 30.21 -6.00
N ARG A 929 -27.04 30.10 -5.10
CA ARG A 929 -28.05 31.12 -4.82
C ARG A 929 -27.50 32.19 -3.87
N ASP A 930 -28.19 33.33 -3.83
CA ASP A 930 -27.95 34.43 -2.88
C ASP A 930 -26.56 35.09 -3.01
N LEU A 931 -25.99 35.12 -4.22
CA LEU A 931 -24.75 35.82 -4.52
C LEU A 931 -25.01 37.33 -4.65
N ASP A 932 -24.37 38.16 -3.83
CA ASP A 932 -24.54 39.61 -3.85
C ASP A 932 -23.43 40.32 -4.66
N PHE A 933 -23.77 40.71 -5.88
CA PHE A 933 -22.89 41.45 -6.79
C PHE A 933 -22.93 42.97 -6.58
N GLY A 934 -23.74 43.47 -5.64
CA GLY A 934 -23.98 44.91 -5.46
C GLY A 934 -24.50 45.61 -6.72
N GLU A 935 -24.49 46.94 -6.72
CA GLU A 935 -25.09 47.74 -7.81
C GLU A 935 -24.25 47.76 -9.10
N PHE A 936 -22.92 47.68 -8.99
CA PHE A 936 -22.01 47.81 -10.13
C PHE A 936 -21.84 46.49 -10.90
N GLY A 937 -21.80 45.37 -10.17
CA GLY A 937 -21.72 44.04 -10.72
C GLY A 937 -20.36 43.61 -11.27
N SER A 938 -20.31 42.41 -11.84
CA SER A 938 -19.13 41.89 -12.57
C SER A 938 -19.55 41.02 -13.74
N ASP A 939 -18.72 41.01 -14.77
CA ASP A 939 -18.84 40.24 -16.00
C ASP A 939 -17.60 39.36 -16.25
N GLU A 940 -16.73 39.17 -15.26
CA GLU A 940 -15.51 38.39 -15.41
C GLU A 940 -15.38 37.41 -14.24
N VAL A 941 -15.33 36.11 -14.55
CA VAL A 941 -15.30 35.01 -13.58
C VAL A 941 -14.12 34.09 -13.86
N THR A 942 -13.43 33.69 -12.80
CA THR A 942 -12.35 32.69 -12.85
C THR A 942 -12.83 31.40 -12.23
N ILE A 943 -12.68 30.28 -12.95
CA ILE A 943 -13.17 28.96 -12.54
C ILE A 943 -11.99 27.96 -12.61
N PRO A 944 -11.49 27.48 -11.45
CA PRO A 944 -10.49 26.43 -11.40
C PRO A 944 -11.12 25.03 -11.48
N ILE A 945 -10.65 24.24 -12.45
CA ILE A 945 -11.09 22.86 -12.69
C ILE A 945 -9.85 21.95 -12.69
N PHE A 946 -10.00 20.75 -12.12
CA PHE A 946 -9.08 19.64 -12.31
C PHE A 946 -9.76 18.62 -13.24
N PHE A 947 -9.15 18.39 -14.40
CA PHE A 947 -9.66 17.49 -15.43
C PHE A 947 -8.48 16.74 -16.06
N ASN A 948 -8.51 15.41 -15.99
CA ASN A 948 -7.39 14.55 -16.39
C ASN A 948 -7.47 14.12 -17.87
N ASP A 949 -7.79 15.06 -18.76
CA ASP A 949 -7.90 14.87 -20.21
C ASP A 949 -7.57 16.21 -20.90
N GLU A 950 -6.86 16.16 -22.04
CA GLU A 950 -6.53 17.32 -22.85
C GLU A 950 -7.69 17.76 -23.77
N ALA A 951 -8.75 16.95 -23.87
CA ALA A 951 -9.93 17.24 -24.66
C ALA A 951 -10.59 18.57 -24.22
N PRO A 952 -11.02 19.42 -25.17
CA PRO A 952 -11.81 20.60 -24.85
C PRO A 952 -13.06 20.22 -24.05
N LEU A 953 -13.23 20.84 -22.89
CA LEU A 953 -14.33 20.57 -21.96
C LEU A 953 -15.44 21.60 -22.17
N PRO A 954 -16.63 21.21 -22.68
CA PRO A 954 -17.77 22.12 -22.79
C PRO A 954 -18.23 22.58 -21.41
N ILE A 955 -18.42 23.89 -21.25
CA ILE A 955 -18.94 24.52 -20.02
C ILE A 955 -20.04 25.53 -20.38
N GLU A 956 -21.12 25.51 -19.61
CA GLU A 956 -22.19 26.51 -19.72
C GLU A 956 -22.31 27.28 -18.40
N LEU A 957 -22.42 28.61 -18.49
CA LEU A 957 -22.56 29.51 -17.36
C LEU A 957 -23.94 30.18 -17.43
N TRP A 958 -24.70 30.11 -16.35
CA TRP A 958 -26.09 30.56 -16.28
C TRP A 958 -26.31 31.57 -15.15
N GLU A 959 -27.20 32.53 -15.39
CA GLU A 959 -27.88 33.28 -14.33
C GLU A 959 -29.21 32.57 -14.04
N GLY A 960 -29.43 32.11 -12.81
CA GLY A 960 -30.49 31.16 -12.47
C GLY A 960 -30.09 29.70 -12.70
N MET A 961 -30.92 28.77 -12.24
CA MET A 961 -30.72 27.34 -12.51
C MET A 961 -31.31 26.97 -13.88
N PRO A 962 -30.60 26.20 -14.73
CA PRO A 962 -31.17 25.73 -15.98
C PRO A 962 -32.51 25.02 -15.76
N GLY A 963 -33.54 25.45 -16.51
CA GLY A 963 -34.92 24.96 -16.36
C GLY A 963 -35.84 25.87 -15.54
N ASP A 964 -35.30 26.80 -14.74
CA ASP A 964 -36.12 27.80 -14.06
C ASP A 964 -36.68 28.85 -15.05
N PRO A 965 -37.91 29.38 -14.84
CA PRO A 965 -38.57 30.28 -15.80
C PRO A 965 -37.78 31.56 -16.14
N GLU A 966 -36.97 32.06 -15.20
CA GLU A 966 -36.20 33.30 -15.35
C GLU A 966 -34.70 33.04 -15.65
N ALA A 967 -34.30 31.77 -15.81
CA ALA A 967 -32.90 31.42 -16.02
C ALA A 967 -32.42 31.82 -17.42
N LYS A 968 -31.19 32.32 -17.50
CA LYS A 968 -30.59 32.81 -18.75
C LYS A 968 -29.20 32.23 -18.90
N LEU A 969 -28.96 31.54 -20.02
CA LEU A 969 -27.63 31.14 -20.45
C LEU A 969 -26.80 32.41 -20.73
N LEU A 970 -25.72 32.61 -19.97
CA LEU A 970 -24.82 33.74 -20.10
C LEU A 970 -23.72 33.45 -21.11
N LEU A 971 -23.12 32.27 -21.03
CA LEU A 971 -21.99 31.88 -21.86
C LEU A 971 -21.98 30.37 -22.06
N GLN A 972 -21.81 29.94 -23.31
CA GLN A 972 -21.47 28.56 -23.65
C GLN A 972 -20.10 28.59 -24.32
N THR A 973 -19.13 27.88 -23.74
CA THR A 973 -17.73 27.93 -24.18
C THR A 973 -17.01 26.62 -23.84
N THR A 974 -15.71 26.58 -24.07
CA THR A 974 -14.86 25.44 -23.75
C THR A 974 -13.79 25.84 -22.75
N TYR A 975 -13.68 25.05 -21.69
CA TYR A 975 -12.51 25.03 -20.82
C TYR A 975 -11.42 24.19 -21.49
N GLN A 976 -10.19 24.70 -21.54
CA GLN A 976 -9.03 23.96 -22.01
C GLN A 976 -7.82 24.29 -21.13
N ALA A 977 -7.13 23.26 -20.65
CA ALA A 977 -5.91 23.37 -19.86
C ALA A 977 -5.08 22.12 -20.08
N LYS A 978 -3.75 22.23 -19.94
CA LYS A 978 -2.89 21.04 -19.90
C LYS A 978 -3.12 20.33 -18.56
N PRO A 979 -3.54 19.06 -18.52
CA PRO A 979 -3.79 18.33 -17.29
C PRO A 979 -2.58 18.37 -16.35
N ASN A 980 -2.85 18.50 -15.05
CA ASN A 980 -1.87 18.32 -13.99
C ASN A 980 -2.57 17.62 -12.83
N TRP A 981 -2.14 16.39 -12.53
CA TRP A 981 -2.82 15.52 -11.56
C TRP A 981 -2.91 16.15 -10.18
N GLY A 982 -4.14 16.27 -9.64
CA GLY A 982 -4.39 16.85 -8.32
C GLY A 982 -4.32 18.38 -8.25
N TYR A 983 -4.09 19.07 -9.37
CA TYR A 983 -4.03 20.53 -9.43
C TYR A 983 -5.22 21.13 -10.18
N TYR A 984 -5.85 22.12 -9.55
CA TYR A 984 -6.88 22.94 -10.18
C TYR A 984 -6.26 24.03 -11.05
N ILE A 985 -6.61 24.05 -12.33
CA ILE A 985 -6.08 25.04 -13.27
C ILE A 985 -7.16 26.11 -13.53
N PRO A 986 -6.89 27.40 -13.26
CA PRO A 986 -7.87 28.46 -13.44
C PRO A 986 -8.02 28.86 -14.91
N ASN A 987 -9.26 28.99 -15.37
CA ASN A 987 -9.60 29.70 -16.61
C ASN A 987 -10.53 30.88 -16.31
N THR A 988 -10.27 32.03 -16.95
CA THR A 988 -11.07 33.24 -16.78
C THR A 988 -11.97 33.46 -17.99
N PHE A 989 -13.25 33.70 -17.73
CA PHE A 989 -14.30 33.88 -18.73
C PHE A 989 -14.92 35.27 -18.64
N LYS A 990 -15.14 35.89 -19.80
CA LYS A 990 -15.85 37.17 -19.93
C LYS A 990 -17.32 36.91 -20.31
N LEU A 991 -18.24 37.32 -19.45
CA LEU A 991 -19.68 37.26 -19.64
C LEU A 991 -20.16 38.41 -20.56
N PRO A 992 -21.25 38.23 -21.32
CA PRO A 992 -21.76 39.25 -22.24
C PRO A 992 -22.40 40.45 -21.53
N ARG A 993 -22.67 40.33 -20.22
CA ARG A 993 -23.20 41.39 -19.37
C ARG A 993 -22.76 41.17 -17.93
N ARG A 994 -22.85 42.22 -17.13
CA ARG A 994 -22.61 42.14 -15.69
C ARG A 994 -23.78 41.49 -14.96
N LEU A 995 -23.46 40.58 -14.04
CA LEU A 995 -24.36 40.16 -12.97
C LEU A 995 -24.37 41.24 -11.89
N LYS A 996 -25.56 41.59 -11.38
CA LYS A 996 -25.79 42.70 -10.45
C LYS A 996 -26.83 42.30 -9.40
N GLY A 997 -26.80 42.94 -8.24
CA GLY A 997 -27.70 42.65 -7.13
C GLY A 997 -27.53 41.23 -6.61
N ILE A 998 -28.57 40.73 -5.94
CA ILE A 998 -28.61 39.35 -5.45
C ILE A 998 -29.15 38.45 -6.55
N THR A 999 -28.36 37.47 -7.00
CA THR A 999 -28.76 36.56 -8.07
C THR A 999 -28.21 35.15 -7.85
N THR A 1000 -28.58 34.22 -8.73
CA THR A 1000 -28.08 32.84 -8.76
C THR A 1000 -27.10 32.66 -9.91
N PHE A 1001 -25.97 32.02 -9.65
CA PHE A 1001 -25.01 31.62 -10.69
C PHE A 1001 -24.94 30.09 -10.74
N CYS A 1002 -25.00 29.51 -11.94
CA CYS A 1002 -24.91 28.07 -12.14
C CYS A 1002 -23.87 27.71 -13.20
N ILE A 1003 -23.05 26.71 -12.89
CA ILE A 1003 -22.05 26.12 -13.77
C ILE A 1003 -22.56 24.75 -14.21
N VAL A 1004 -22.66 24.51 -15.52
CA VAL A 1004 -23.13 23.23 -16.08
C VAL A 1004 -21.98 22.48 -16.74
N LEU A 1005 -21.82 21.21 -16.35
CA LEU A 1005 -20.72 20.32 -16.75
C LEU A 1005 -21.26 18.95 -17.19
N LYS A 1006 -20.73 18.40 -18.28
CA LYS A 1006 -21.21 17.13 -18.89
C LYS A 1006 -20.14 16.03 -18.92
N ARG A 1007 -19.10 16.18 -18.12
CA ARG A 1007 -17.97 15.24 -18.00
C ARG A 1007 -17.67 15.08 -16.52
N ARG A 1008 -17.05 13.96 -16.16
CA ARG A 1008 -16.48 13.73 -14.84
C ARG A 1008 -15.19 14.53 -14.66
N LEU A 1009 -15.14 15.35 -13.63
CA LEU A 1009 -14.04 16.24 -13.28
C LEU A 1009 -14.21 16.74 -11.84
N ASP A 1010 -13.20 17.44 -11.33
CA ASP A 1010 -13.31 18.14 -10.05
C ASP A 1010 -13.40 19.66 -10.27
N LEU A 1011 -14.41 20.28 -9.68
CA LEU A 1011 -14.63 21.72 -9.69
C LEU A 1011 -14.24 22.29 -8.31
N LYS A 1012 -13.30 23.24 -8.27
CA LYS A 1012 -12.89 23.87 -7.00
C LYS A 1012 -13.89 24.90 -6.51
N GLY A 1013 -14.47 25.67 -7.42
CA GLY A 1013 -15.25 26.85 -7.12
C GLY A 1013 -15.10 27.93 -8.19
N PHE A 1014 -15.34 29.18 -7.80
CA PHE A 1014 -15.16 30.34 -8.67
C PHE A 1014 -14.90 31.63 -7.88
N GLU A 1015 -14.39 32.65 -8.55
CA GLU A 1015 -14.39 34.03 -8.05
C GLU A 1015 -14.69 35.01 -9.18
N PHE A 1016 -15.44 36.07 -8.89
CA PHE A 1016 -15.66 37.16 -9.81
C PHE A 1016 -14.67 38.29 -9.56
N ARG A 1017 -14.20 38.92 -10.63
CA ARG A 1017 -13.36 40.11 -10.49
C ARG A 1017 -14.19 41.27 -9.95
N LYS A 1018 -13.73 41.90 -8.87
CA LYS A 1018 -14.28 43.18 -8.39
C LYS A 1018 -13.82 44.29 -9.34
N LEU A 1019 -14.80 44.97 -9.95
CA LEU A 1019 -14.56 46.03 -10.93
C LEU A 1019 -14.59 47.43 -10.32
#